data_AF-A0A2B7ZKU1-F1
#
_entry.id   AF-A0A2B7ZKU1-F1
#
_cell.length_a   1.000
_cell.length_b   1.000
_cell.length_c   1.000
_cell.angle_alpha   90.00
_cell.angle_beta   90.00
_cell.angle_gamma   90.00
#
_symmetry.space_group_name_H-M   'P 1'
#
loop_
_entity.id
_entity.type
_entity.pdbx_description
1 polymer ?
#
loop_
_entity_poly.entity_id
_entity_poly.type
_entity_poly.pdbx_seq_one_letter_code
_entity_poly.pdbx_strand_id
1 'polypeptide(L)'
;MAPSQLSSVPITDIHVNDFKDSLANDIYSGLKPPHGAAKSLPTLLLYSTEGLRRFEDITYVDEYYLTNAEIETLTTHAAKIVNRLPENAQLLELGSGNLRKIEILLNEFERKKKTVEYFALDLSREELQRTFAEIPSKGYKYVRCRGLHGTYDDALVWLTKPENRRNPTCILSMGSSIGNFTRPEAARFLNQFSKMLGPSDSMLIGIDSCKDPEKVYKAYNDSQGVTKDFYMIGLSHANSILGFDVFKKEDWDVIGVYDEEAGCHMAYYVPNKDITFNGVVLKKGEKIVFEQAFKYGPKDCEDLFQHAGVTPIAQFGNSTGEYYIHLLSSCALEMPTRAAEYAADVIPSVADFENLWKSWDIVTISMIPQDELLSKPIRLRNALVFYLGHTPTFLDIQLTRATDGILTEPKHYRSMFERGIDPDVDNPELCHAHSEIPSEWPPLGEILAYRDAVRSRTRRVLEQRNKDRRLAEALWIGFEHEAMHLETFLYMLLQSDKTLPPPGVLRPNFESLAHQSALESRPNSWFIIPEQQISIGLDDPDNNVIPKQSFGWDNEKPKRLANVPTFAAQARPITNGEYAKYLEENHITTIPAAWIDLTPKTGDVRQNGYGNCNGYSTNGNSQTNTSASKKFLERFAIRTVFGPVPLKWALNWPVMASYNELKGYAESVNCRIPTFEEVRSIYQYSAVLKSKQSNGVPSLTNGHSHVLNGITKAFSKSVEPAEDAHGKPRTPDHQPVQSPSAAPPPVYIDLDDNCNVGFKHWHPTPVTQNGNKLSGQGELGGVWEWTSTPLHAHEGFKTMDLYPGYSVDFFDGKHNIVLGGSWATHPRIAGRTTFVNWYQRKYIYVWAGARLVRDI
;
A
#
# COMPACT_ATOMS: atom_id res chain seq x y z
N MET A 1 -13.88 -54.34 -20.50
CA MET A 1 -12.65 -53.54 -20.36
C MET A 1 -12.53 -52.67 -21.59
N ALA A 2 -12.80 -51.38 -21.45
CA ALA A 2 -12.51 -50.38 -22.47
C ALA A 2 -11.08 -49.85 -22.24
N PRO A 3 -10.35 -49.41 -23.28
CA PRO A 3 -8.99 -48.91 -23.15
C PRO A 3 -8.94 -47.72 -22.19
N SER A 4 -7.93 -47.69 -21.32
CA SER A 4 -7.66 -46.60 -20.38
C SER A 4 -7.57 -45.25 -21.09
N GLN A 5 -8.51 -44.35 -20.84
CA GLN A 5 -8.35 -42.91 -21.10
C GLN A 5 -7.28 -42.36 -20.14
N LEU A 6 -6.01 -42.58 -20.44
CA LEU A 6 -4.92 -41.73 -19.96
C LEU A 6 -5.05 -40.40 -20.71
N SER A 7 -5.85 -39.49 -20.17
CA SER A 7 -6.06 -38.16 -20.73
C SER A 7 -4.74 -37.39 -20.69
N SER A 8 -4.16 -37.12 -21.85
CA SER A 8 -3.02 -36.20 -22.00
C SER A 8 -3.35 -34.86 -21.35
N VAL A 9 -2.55 -34.42 -20.39
CA VAL A 9 -2.67 -33.09 -19.78
C VAL A 9 -2.72 -32.04 -20.90
N PRO A 10 -3.71 -31.12 -20.93
CA PRO A 10 -3.83 -30.15 -22.02
C PRO A 10 -2.69 -29.14 -21.96
N ILE A 11 -2.00 -28.96 -23.09
CA ILE A 11 -0.93 -27.96 -23.27
C ILE A 11 -1.45 -26.87 -24.21
N THR A 12 -1.44 -25.62 -23.74
CA THR A 12 -1.88 -24.45 -24.50
C THR A 12 -0.66 -23.65 -24.94
N ASP A 13 -0.58 -23.34 -26.23
CA ASP A 13 0.43 -22.43 -26.76
C ASP A 13 0.00 -20.98 -26.50
N ILE A 14 0.86 -20.19 -25.85
CA ILE A 14 0.56 -18.81 -25.46
C ILE A 14 1.51 -17.78 -26.08
N HIS A 15 2.41 -18.18 -26.98
CA HIS A 15 3.37 -17.26 -27.60
C HIS A 15 2.68 -16.10 -28.33
N VAL A 16 3.16 -14.88 -28.07
CA VAL A 16 2.66 -13.66 -28.71
C VAL A 16 3.60 -13.16 -29.82
N ASN A 17 4.91 -13.42 -29.72
CA ASN A 17 5.95 -12.97 -30.67
C ASN A 17 6.88 -14.11 -31.13
N ASP A 18 7.63 -13.90 -32.21
CA ASP A 18 8.66 -14.86 -32.68
C ASP A 18 9.93 -14.78 -31.80
N PHE A 19 10.12 -15.81 -30.98
CA PHE A 19 11.21 -15.93 -30.01
C PHE A 19 12.61 -15.96 -30.65
N LYS A 20 12.75 -16.57 -31.84
CA LYS A 20 14.07 -16.81 -32.45
C LYS A 20 14.75 -15.52 -32.90
N ASP A 21 13.98 -14.62 -33.51
CA ASP A 21 14.49 -13.34 -33.99
C ASP A 21 14.93 -12.44 -32.82
N SER A 22 14.23 -12.51 -31.68
CA SER A 22 14.62 -11.79 -30.47
C SER A 22 15.97 -12.28 -29.93
N LEU A 23 16.14 -13.60 -29.77
CA LEU A 23 17.35 -14.16 -29.17
C LEU A 23 18.60 -13.95 -30.04
N ALA A 24 18.45 -14.00 -31.37
CA ALA A 24 19.54 -13.66 -32.29
C ALA A 24 20.01 -12.20 -32.12
N ASN A 25 19.07 -11.26 -31.95
CA ASN A 25 19.40 -9.86 -31.68
C ASN A 25 20.09 -9.68 -30.32
N ASP A 26 19.69 -10.42 -29.30
CA ASP A 26 20.31 -10.38 -27.97
C ASP A 26 21.76 -10.87 -28.01
N ILE A 27 22.05 -11.93 -28.78
CA ILE A 27 23.43 -12.41 -29.01
C ILE A 27 24.28 -11.29 -29.63
N TYR A 28 23.81 -10.65 -30.71
CA TYR A 28 24.58 -9.58 -31.35
C TYR A 28 24.76 -8.36 -30.46
N SER A 29 23.73 -7.99 -29.70
CA SER A 29 23.76 -6.83 -28.79
C SER A 29 24.73 -7.07 -27.64
N GLY A 30 24.74 -8.28 -27.06
CA GLY A 30 25.67 -8.68 -26.01
C GLY A 30 27.12 -8.75 -26.47
N LEU A 31 27.37 -9.14 -27.73
CA LEU A 31 28.72 -9.21 -28.30
C LEU A 31 29.24 -7.88 -28.87
N LYS A 32 28.35 -6.90 -29.10
CA LYS A 32 28.67 -5.53 -29.53
C LYS A 32 28.06 -4.49 -28.58
N PRO A 33 28.44 -4.51 -27.30
CA PRO A 33 27.83 -3.61 -26.33
C PRO A 33 28.28 -2.15 -26.56
N PRO A 34 27.43 -1.17 -26.22
CA PRO A 34 27.79 0.25 -26.31
C PRO A 34 28.89 0.61 -25.29
N HIS A 35 29.72 1.60 -25.65
CA HIS A 35 30.65 2.29 -24.75
C HIS A 35 31.65 1.42 -23.95
N GLY A 36 32.14 0.32 -24.53
CA GLY A 36 33.21 -0.48 -23.93
C GLY A 36 32.77 -1.32 -22.72
N ALA A 37 31.47 -1.53 -22.53
CA ALA A 37 30.97 -2.50 -21.56
C ALA A 37 31.44 -3.94 -21.89
N ALA A 38 31.42 -4.81 -20.90
CA ALA A 38 31.84 -6.20 -21.07
C ALA A 38 30.90 -6.95 -22.04
N LYS A 39 31.48 -7.79 -22.90
CA LYS A 39 30.68 -8.64 -23.79
C LYS A 39 29.96 -9.72 -22.99
N SER A 40 28.75 -10.03 -23.42
CA SER A 40 27.91 -11.07 -22.82
C SER A 40 27.23 -11.95 -23.86
N LEU A 41 26.80 -13.12 -23.41
CA LEU A 41 25.86 -13.99 -24.13
C LEU A 41 24.63 -14.23 -23.26
N PRO A 42 23.41 -14.32 -23.84
CA PRO A 42 22.20 -14.55 -23.05
C PRO A 42 22.21 -15.92 -22.35
N THR A 43 21.90 -15.94 -21.04
CA THR A 43 21.76 -17.19 -20.25
C THR A 43 20.72 -18.14 -20.86
N LEU A 44 19.73 -17.58 -21.57
CA LEU A 44 18.68 -18.33 -22.25
C LEU A 44 19.22 -19.35 -23.28
N LEU A 45 20.43 -19.13 -23.79
CA LEU A 45 21.11 -20.09 -24.66
C LEU A 45 21.35 -21.44 -23.99
N LEU A 46 21.49 -21.47 -22.67
CA LEU A 46 21.70 -22.71 -21.92
C LEU A 46 20.45 -23.62 -21.90
N TYR A 47 19.26 -23.07 -22.12
CA TYR A 47 17.98 -23.79 -21.90
C TYR A 47 17.32 -24.25 -23.22
N SER A 48 18.12 -24.74 -24.18
CA SER A 48 17.59 -25.56 -25.28
C SER A 48 17.02 -26.88 -24.75
N THR A 49 16.30 -27.66 -25.56
CA THR A 49 15.81 -29.00 -25.15
C THR A 49 16.95 -29.90 -24.64
N GLU A 50 18.12 -29.87 -25.29
CA GLU A 50 19.30 -30.62 -24.82
C GLU A 50 19.84 -30.05 -23.50
N GLY A 51 19.91 -28.72 -23.40
CA GLY A 51 20.38 -28.03 -22.22
C GLY A 51 19.50 -28.26 -20.99
N LEU A 52 18.18 -28.25 -21.14
CA LEU A 52 17.22 -28.56 -20.07
C LEU A 52 17.42 -29.97 -19.52
N ARG A 53 17.66 -30.97 -20.38
CA ARG A 53 17.98 -32.34 -19.96
C ARG A 53 19.31 -32.41 -19.22
N ARG A 54 20.32 -31.67 -19.68
CA ARG A 54 21.61 -31.64 -18.98
C ARG A 54 21.53 -30.90 -17.64
N PHE A 55 20.69 -29.86 -17.55
CA PHE A 55 20.43 -29.19 -16.28
C PHE A 55 19.76 -30.14 -15.28
N GLU A 56 18.85 -31.01 -15.73
CA GLU A 56 18.28 -32.05 -14.87
C GLU A 56 19.36 -32.97 -14.27
N ASP A 57 20.38 -33.37 -15.04
CA ASP A 57 21.51 -34.15 -14.52
C ASP A 57 22.25 -33.39 -13.40
N ILE A 58 22.45 -32.07 -13.53
CA ILE A 58 23.04 -31.21 -12.48
C ILE A 58 22.24 -31.31 -11.18
N THR A 59 20.91 -31.40 -11.26
CA THR A 59 20.05 -31.48 -10.06
C THR A 59 20.24 -32.76 -9.22
N TYR A 60 20.96 -33.76 -9.75
CA TYR A 60 21.34 -34.98 -9.03
C TYR A 60 22.81 -34.98 -8.56
N VAL A 61 23.59 -33.96 -8.90
CA VAL A 61 24.98 -33.82 -8.44
C VAL A 61 24.98 -33.36 -6.98
N ASP A 62 25.67 -34.10 -6.10
CA ASP A 62 25.71 -33.79 -4.66
C ASP A 62 26.27 -32.39 -4.35
N GLU A 63 27.22 -31.91 -5.17
CA GLU A 63 27.80 -30.56 -5.05
C GLU A 63 26.77 -29.46 -5.36
N TYR A 64 25.74 -29.74 -6.16
CA TYR A 64 24.63 -28.83 -6.45
C TYR A 64 23.55 -28.90 -5.36
N TYR A 65 23.89 -28.41 -4.17
CA TYR A 65 23.05 -28.54 -2.96
C TYR A 65 21.63 -27.95 -3.07
N LEU A 66 21.39 -27.00 -3.99
CA LEU A 66 20.16 -26.20 -4.04
C LEU A 66 18.91 -27.06 -4.19
N THR A 67 18.94 -28.06 -5.07
CA THR A 67 17.80 -28.95 -5.31
C THR A 67 17.40 -29.70 -4.04
N ASN A 68 18.37 -30.25 -3.31
CA ASN A 68 18.11 -31.02 -2.10
C ASN A 68 17.65 -30.11 -0.95
N ALA A 69 18.22 -28.90 -0.82
CA ALA A 69 17.79 -27.92 0.18
C ALA A 69 16.33 -27.45 -0.07
N GLU A 70 15.95 -27.26 -1.33
CA GLU A 70 14.57 -26.93 -1.72
C GLU A 70 13.60 -28.08 -1.44
N ILE A 71 13.95 -29.31 -1.83
CA ILE A 71 13.14 -30.52 -1.55
C ILE A 71 12.95 -30.72 -0.05
N GLU A 72 14.00 -30.55 0.76
CA GLU A 72 13.93 -30.62 2.21
C GLU A 72 12.94 -29.59 2.77
N THR A 73 13.02 -28.35 2.30
CA THR A 73 12.13 -27.26 2.70
C THR A 73 10.67 -27.58 2.36
N LEU A 74 10.41 -27.99 1.11
CA LEU A 74 9.08 -28.38 0.66
C LEU A 74 8.52 -29.55 1.47
N THR A 75 9.31 -30.61 1.67
CA THR A 75 8.89 -31.79 2.42
C THR A 75 8.54 -31.44 3.86
N THR A 76 9.37 -30.61 4.50
CA THR A 76 9.19 -30.20 5.89
C THR A 76 7.96 -29.31 6.09
N HIS A 77 7.68 -28.42 5.13
CA HIS A 77 6.70 -27.35 5.30
C HIS A 77 5.47 -27.42 4.38
N ALA A 78 5.33 -28.44 3.53
CA ALA A 78 4.23 -28.58 2.56
C ALA A 78 2.86 -28.34 3.19
N ALA A 79 2.56 -28.98 4.33
CA ALA A 79 1.29 -28.81 5.02
C ALA A 79 1.04 -27.36 5.46
N LYS A 80 2.08 -26.64 5.89
CA LYS A 80 1.98 -25.23 6.30
C LYS A 80 1.78 -24.30 5.10
N ILE A 81 2.39 -24.62 3.95
CA ILE A 81 2.23 -23.89 2.69
C ILE A 81 0.81 -24.09 2.15
N VAL A 82 0.39 -25.34 1.97
CA VAL A 82 -0.94 -25.69 1.40
C VAL A 82 -2.09 -25.18 2.26
N ASN A 83 -1.93 -25.12 3.59
CA ASN A 83 -2.94 -24.52 4.47
C ASN A 83 -3.14 -23.02 4.22
N ARG A 84 -2.11 -22.29 3.78
CA ARG A 84 -2.14 -20.84 3.56
C ARG A 84 -2.67 -20.43 2.18
N LEU A 85 -2.47 -21.27 1.16
CA LEU A 85 -3.02 -21.02 -0.17
C LEU A 85 -4.54 -21.23 -0.16
N PRO A 86 -5.36 -20.49 -0.91
CA PRO A 86 -6.82 -20.67 -0.90
C PRO A 86 -7.26 -21.98 -1.59
N GLU A 87 -8.50 -22.41 -1.33
CA GLU A 87 -9.12 -23.47 -2.15
C GLU A 87 -9.49 -22.92 -3.53
N ASN A 88 -9.47 -23.78 -4.55
CA ASN A 88 -9.63 -23.45 -5.98
C ASN A 88 -8.52 -22.55 -6.54
N ALA A 89 -7.39 -22.42 -5.85
CA ALA A 89 -6.27 -21.61 -6.33
C ALA A 89 -5.73 -22.10 -7.68
N GLN A 90 -5.29 -21.15 -8.51
CA GLN A 90 -4.46 -21.38 -9.69
C GLN A 90 -2.99 -21.30 -9.28
N LEU A 91 -2.24 -22.38 -9.46
CA LEU A 91 -0.81 -22.46 -9.15
C LEU A 91 -0.05 -22.36 -10.48
N LEU A 92 0.55 -21.22 -10.79
CA LEU A 92 1.31 -21.02 -12.03
C LEU A 92 2.81 -21.09 -11.74
N GLU A 93 3.44 -22.20 -12.14
CA GLU A 93 4.89 -22.39 -12.01
C GLU A 93 5.64 -21.88 -13.23
N LEU A 94 6.52 -20.91 -12.99
CA LEU A 94 7.38 -20.30 -13.98
C LEU A 94 8.63 -21.17 -14.16
N GLY A 95 8.78 -21.78 -15.33
CA GLY A 95 9.92 -22.64 -15.65
C GLY A 95 9.85 -23.96 -14.89
N SER A 96 8.80 -24.75 -15.17
CA SER A 96 8.46 -25.93 -14.37
C SER A 96 9.53 -27.01 -14.35
N GLY A 97 10.29 -27.18 -15.44
CA GLY A 97 11.28 -28.27 -15.53
C GLY A 97 10.67 -29.64 -15.19
N ASN A 98 11.33 -30.40 -14.31
CA ASN A 98 10.85 -31.69 -13.79
C ASN A 98 9.91 -31.51 -12.58
N LEU A 99 8.83 -32.31 -12.50
CA LEU A 99 7.83 -32.25 -11.42
C LEU A 99 8.35 -32.63 -10.02
N ARG A 100 9.50 -33.29 -9.90
CA ARG A 100 10.03 -33.88 -8.66
C ARG A 100 9.90 -32.97 -7.43
N LYS A 101 10.09 -31.67 -7.59
CA LYS A 101 9.97 -30.69 -6.51
C LYS A 101 8.52 -30.33 -6.23
N ILE A 102 7.78 -29.92 -7.27
CA ILE A 102 6.42 -29.42 -7.11
C ILE A 102 5.42 -30.52 -6.74
N GLU A 103 5.71 -31.77 -7.10
CA GLU A 103 4.90 -32.95 -6.76
C GLU A 103 4.68 -33.06 -5.24
N ILE A 104 5.63 -32.59 -4.42
CA ILE A 104 5.51 -32.55 -2.96
C ILE A 104 4.29 -31.70 -2.55
N LEU A 105 4.12 -30.53 -3.17
CA LEU A 105 2.96 -29.66 -2.90
C LEU A 105 1.68 -30.25 -3.50
N LEU A 106 1.72 -30.77 -4.73
CA LEU A 106 0.54 -31.35 -5.38
C LEU A 106 -0.01 -32.55 -4.59
N ASN A 107 0.88 -33.42 -4.09
CA ASN A 107 0.52 -34.53 -3.21
C ASN A 107 -0.10 -34.06 -1.89
N GLU A 108 0.38 -32.95 -1.33
CA GLU A 108 -0.19 -32.39 -0.11
C GLU A 108 -1.59 -31.78 -0.35
N PHE A 109 -1.81 -31.10 -1.49
CA PHE A 109 -3.15 -30.65 -1.90
C PHE A 109 -4.13 -31.83 -2.05
N GLU A 110 -3.69 -32.89 -2.73
CA GLU A 110 -4.47 -34.12 -2.89
C GLU A 110 -4.80 -34.76 -1.54
N ARG A 111 -3.81 -34.90 -0.65
CA ARG A 111 -3.98 -35.45 0.70
C ARG A 111 -4.96 -34.63 1.53
N LYS A 112 -4.91 -33.30 1.41
CA LYS A 112 -5.82 -32.36 2.09
C LYS A 112 -7.20 -32.25 1.43
N LYS A 113 -7.39 -32.89 0.26
CA LYS A 113 -8.61 -32.82 -0.55
C LYS A 113 -8.98 -31.39 -0.94
N LYS A 114 -7.97 -30.57 -1.18
CA LYS A 114 -8.12 -29.15 -1.47
C LYS A 114 -7.96 -28.93 -2.96
N THR A 115 -9.03 -28.49 -3.60
CA THR A 115 -9.08 -28.39 -5.06
C THR A 115 -8.17 -27.27 -5.56
N VAL A 116 -7.34 -27.53 -6.58
CA VAL A 116 -6.47 -26.52 -7.23
C VAL A 116 -6.28 -26.82 -8.71
N GLU A 117 -5.95 -25.79 -9.50
CA GLU A 117 -5.47 -25.93 -10.87
C GLU A 117 -3.98 -25.60 -10.94
N TYR A 118 -3.15 -26.56 -11.34
CA TYR A 118 -1.72 -26.37 -11.51
C TYR A 118 -1.37 -26.15 -12.99
N PHE A 119 -0.66 -25.06 -13.27
CA PHE A 119 -0.18 -24.65 -14.58
C PHE A 119 1.35 -24.72 -14.60
N ALA A 120 1.89 -25.65 -15.39
CA ALA A 120 3.32 -25.74 -15.67
C ALA A 120 3.64 -24.86 -16.89
N LEU A 121 4.46 -23.82 -16.73
CA LEU A 121 4.94 -22.98 -17.83
C LEU A 121 6.35 -23.40 -18.22
N ASP A 122 6.55 -23.71 -19.50
CA ASP A 122 7.87 -24.06 -20.05
C ASP A 122 8.04 -23.60 -21.50
N LEU A 123 9.29 -23.39 -21.90
CA LEU A 123 9.69 -23.06 -23.27
C LEU A 123 9.61 -24.27 -24.21
N SER A 124 9.70 -25.49 -23.66
CA SER A 124 9.69 -26.72 -24.46
C SER A 124 8.39 -27.50 -24.29
N ARG A 125 7.61 -27.58 -25.37
CA ARG A 125 6.42 -28.44 -25.42
C ARG A 125 6.75 -29.92 -25.16
N GLU A 126 7.89 -30.41 -25.65
CA GLU A 126 8.32 -31.80 -25.43
C GLU A 126 8.60 -32.06 -23.95
N GLU A 127 9.22 -31.11 -23.27
CA GLU A 127 9.49 -31.22 -21.84
C GLU A 127 8.22 -31.18 -21.02
N LEU A 128 7.25 -30.30 -21.34
CA LEU A 128 5.91 -30.36 -20.71
C LEU A 128 5.25 -31.74 -20.88
N GLN A 129 5.34 -32.34 -22.06
CA GLN A 129 4.79 -33.67 -22.31
C GLN A 129 5.49 -34.75 -21.47
N ARG A 130 6.82 -34.70 -21.38
CA ARG A 130 7.62 -35.61 -20.56
C ARG A 130 7.29 -35.49 -19.08
N THR A 131 7.33 -34.26 -18.56
CA THR A 131 7.01 -33.88 -17.18
C THR A 131 5.61 -34.36 -16.78
N PHE A 132 4.60 -34.23 -17.64
CA PHE A 132 3.26 -34.75 -17.35
C PHE A 132 3.10 -36.27 -17.51
N ALA A 133 3.99 -36.94 -18.24
CA ALA A 133 3.97 -38.41 -18.35
C ALA A 133 4.41 -39.08 -17.03
N GLU A 134 5.10 -38.37 -16.16
CA GLU A 134 5.52 -38.84 -14.83
C GLU A 134 4.41 -38.79 -13.78
N ILE A 135 3.30 -38.09 -14.06
CA ILE A 135 2.15 -38.04 -13.14
C ILE A 135 1.63 -39.47 -12.91
N PRO A 136 1.38 -39.88 -11.64
CA PRO A 136 0.93 -41.22 -11.32
C PRO A 136 -0.27 -41.66 -12.17
N SER A 137 -0.28 -42.91 -12.62
CA SER A 137 -1.35 -43.47 -13.47
C SER A 137 -2.75 -43.43 -12.84
N LYS A 138 -2.83 -43.30 -11.51
CA LYS A 138 -4.09 -43.08 -10.77
C LYS A 138 -4.62 -41.64 -10.88
N GLY A 139 -3.79 -40.70 -11.31
CA GLY A 139 -4.06 -39.27 -11.41
C GLY A 139 -4.27 -38.60 -10.05
N TYR A 140 -4.50 -37.28 -10.11
CA TYR A 140 -4.98 -36.49 -8.98
C TYR A 140 -6.49 -36.29 -9.08
N LYS A 141 -7.21 -36.31 -7.95
CA LYS A 141 -8.64 -36.03 -7.90
C LYS A 141 -8.94 -34.57 -7.61
N TYR A 142 -8.10 -33.93 -6.80
CA TYR A 142 -8.27 -32.54 -6.36
C TYR A 142 -7.30 -31.58 -7.05
N VAL A 143 -6.22 -32.09 -7.66
CA VAL A 143 -5.31 -31.27 -8.48
C VAL A 143 -5.62 -31.47 -9.96
N ARG A 144 -5.84 -30.37 -10.69
CA ARG A 144 -5.97 -30.40 -12.16
C ARG A 144 -4.74 -29.77 -12.80
N CYS A 145 -3.94 -30.59 -13.48
CA CYS A 145 -2.74 -30.13 -14.19
C CYS A 145 -3.06 -29.60 -15.59
N ARG A 146 -2.33 -28.57 -16.03
CA ARG A 146 -2.37 -27.96 -17.36
C ARG A 146 -0.97 -27.46 -17.74
N GLY A 147 -0.64 -27.47 -19.02
CA GLY A 147 0.62 -26.90 -19.53
C GLY A 147 0.40 -25.59 -20.27
N LEU A 148 1.33 -24.65 -20.11
CA LEU A 148 1.46 -23.43 -20.89
C LEU A 148 2.80 -23.46 -21.62
N HIS A 149 2.76 -23.41 -22.95
CA HIS A 149 3.94 -23.37 -23.80
C HIS A 149 4.20 -21.91 -24.19
N GLY A 150 5.23 -21.30 -23.62
CA GLY A 150 5.50 -19.86 -23.76
C GLY A 150 6.61 -19.35 -22.85
N THR A 151 6.95 -18.08 -23.01
CA THR A 151 7.88 -17.36 -22.14
C THR A 151 7.20 -16.81 -20.88
N TYR A 152 7.98 -16.25 -19.95
CA TYR A 152 7.44 -15.54 -18.79
C TYR A 152 6.61 -14.31 -19.19
N ASP A 153 7.02 -13.59 -20.24
CA ASP A 153 6.27 -12.44 -20.77
C ASP A 153 4.95 -12.86 -21.41
N ASP A 154 4.92 -13.99 -22.13
CA ASP A 154 3.68 -14.55 -22.67
C ASP A 154 2.71 -14.92 -21.54
N ALA A 155 3.23 -15.46 -20.43
CA ALA A 155 2.41 -15.76 -19.25
C ALA A 155 1.85 -14.51 -18.58
N LEU A 156 2.62 -13.41 -18.53
CA LEU A 156 2.10 -12.11 -18.08
C LEU A 156 0.92 -11.67 -18.97
N VAL A 157 1.07 -11.70 -20.30
CA VAL A 157 -0.01 -11.36 -21.24
C VAL A 157 -1.21 -12.29 -21.07
N TRP A 158 -0.97 -13.60 -20.90
CA TRP A 158 -2.02 -14.58 -20.66
C TRP A 158 -2.82 -14.27 -19.38
N LEU A 159 -2.16 -13.85 -18.31
CA LEU A 159 -2.77 -13.45 -17.05
C LEU A 159 -3.58 -12.14 -17.15
N THR A 160 -3.31 -11.25 -18.11
CA THR A 160 -4.12 -10.02 -18.27
C THR A 160 -5.55 -10.29 -18.73
N LYS A 161 -5.83 -11.48 -19.26
CA LYS A 161 -7.14 -11.87 -19.77
C LYS A 161 -8.05 -12.31 -18.61
N PRO A 162 -9.19 -11.64 -18.35
CA PRO A 162 -10.06 -11.94 -17.21
C PRO A 162 -10.52 -13.40 -17.11
N GLU A 163 -10.72 -14.07 -18.25
CA GLU A 163 -11.11 -15.47 -18.30
C GLU A 163 -10.06 -16.43 -17.73
N ASN A 164 -8.79 -16.03 -17.72
CA ASN A 164 -7.66 -16.81 -17.20
C ASN A 164 -7.37 -16.54 -15.72
N ARG A 165 -8.07 -15.58 -15.11
CA ARG A 165 -7.89 -15.14 -13.71
C ARG A 165 -9.21 -15.08 -12.96
N ARG A 166 -9.93 -16.20 -12.96
CA ARG A 166 -11.21 -16.34 -12.26
C ARG A 166 -11.05 -16.74 -10.79
N ASN A 167 -9.92 -17.35 -10.45
CA ASN A 167 -9.63 -17.82 -9.11
C ASN A 167 -8.37 -17.15 -8.57
N PRO A 168 -8.17 -17.17 -7.24
CA PRO A 168 -6.93 -16.70 -6.64
C PRO A 168 -5.72 -17.40 -7.26
N THR A 169 -4.72 -16.65 -7.66
CA THR A 169 -3.53 -17.09 -8.38
C THR A 169 -2.30 -17.02 -7.47
N CYS A 170 -1.55 -18.11 -7.40
CA CYS A 170 -0.25 -18.18 -6.77
C CYS A 170 0.82 -18.37 -7.86
N ILE A 171 1.71 -17.40 -8.01
CA ILE A 171 2.85 -17.49 -8.92
C ILE A 171 3.99 -18.22 -8.21
N LEU A 172 4.45 -19.33 -8.77
CA LEU A 172 5.53 -20.15 -8.25
C LEU A 172 6.80 -19.84 -9.04
N SER A 173 7.83 -19.32 -8.37
CA SER A 173 9.18 -19.18 -8.91
C SER A 173 10.12 -20.04 -8.06
N MET A 174 10.23 -21.30 -8.44
CA MET A 174 10.96 -22.33 -7.70
C MET A 174 12.40 -22.46 -8.18
N GLY A 175 13.25 -23.13 -7.41
CA GLY A 175 14.69 -23.24 -7.67
C GLY A 175 15.45 -21.96 -7.31
N SER A 176 16.52 -21.68 -8.05
CA SER A 176 17.36 -20.49 -7.84
C SER A 176 17.25 -19.49 -8.98
N SER A 177 16.15 -19.54 -9.76
CA SER A 177 15.97 -18.73 -10.98
C SER A 177 16.02 -17.23 -10.72
N ILE A 178 15.57 -16.77 -9.54
CA ILE A 178 15.69 -15.36 -9.13
C ILE A 178 17.16 -14.91 -8.99
N GLY A 179 18.06 -15.84 -8.69
CA GLY A 179 19.50 -15.61 -8.67
C GLY A 179 20.08 -15.27 -10.04
N ASN A 180 19.41 -15.63 -11.15
CA ASN A 180 19.91 -15.41 -12.50
C ASN A 180 19.79 -13.96 -12.98
N PHE A 181 19.10 -13.12 -12.21
CA PHE A 181 18.93 -11.70 -12.48
C PHE A 181 19.86 -10.88 -11.58
N THR A 182 20.34 -9.74 -12.08
CA THR A 182 20.89 -8.73 -11.16
C THR A 182 19.84 -8.30 -10.14
N ARG A 183 20.24 -7.80 -8.97
CA ARG A 183 19.29 -7.41 -7.91
C ARG A 183 18.17 -6.47 -8.41
N PRO A 184 18.44 -5.42 -9.22
CA PRO A 184 17.39 -4.57 -9.77
C PRO A 184 16.53 -5.27 -10.83
N GLU A 185 17.07 -6.22 -11.59
CA GLU A 185 16.32 -7.02 -12.55
C GLU A 185 15.39 -8.01 -11.85
N ALA A 186 15.85 -8.68 -10.79
CA ALA A 186 15.02 -9.56 -9.96
C ALA A 186 13.82 -8.81 -9.39
N ALA A 187 14.06 -7.61 -8.83
CA ALA A 187 12.98 -6.77 -8.31
C ALA A 187 12.00 -6.36 -9.41
N ARG A 188 12.48 -5.97 -10.60
CA ARG A 188 11.62 -5.62 -11.75
C ARG A 188 10.81 -6.81 -12.24
N PHE A 189 11.42 -7.99 -12.34
CA PHE A 189 10.77 -9.23 -12.75
C PHE A 189 9.60 -9.57 -11.82
N LEU A 190 9.85 -9.59 -10.50
CA LEU A 190 8.79 -9.82 -9.52
C LEU A 190 7.73 -8.71 -9.56
N ASN A 191 8.13 -7.46 -9.78
CA ASN A 191 7.19 -6.35 -9.85
C ASN A 191 6.18 -6.49 -11.00
N GLN A 192 6.59 -7.03 -12.15
CA GLN A 192 5.69 -7.28 -13.28
C GLN A 192 4.52 -8.19 -12.89
N PHE A 193 4.79 -9.28 -12.16
CA PHE A 193 3.75 -10.15 -11.64
C PHE A 193 2.96 -9.50 -10.50
N SER A 194 3.64 -8.79 -9.59
CA SER A 194 3.02 -8.20 -8.38
C SER A 194 1.90 -7.22 -8.72
N LYS A 195 2.06 -6.45 -9.80
CA LYS A 195 1.09 -5.46 -10.28
C LYS A 195 -0.21 -6.07 -10.76
N MET A 196 -0.19 -7.34 -11.11
CA MET A 196 -1.38 -8.07 -11.52
C MET A 196 -2.03 -8.81 -10.35
N LEU A 197 -1.34 -9.03 -9.23
CA LEU A 197 -1.88 -9.79 -8.10
C LEU A 197 -2.90 -8.94 -7.33
N GLY A 198 -4.11 -9.46 -7.23
CA GLY A 198 -5.18 -8.93 -6.40
C GLY A 198 -4.99 -9.26 -4.92
N PRO A 199 -6.03 -9.04 -4.09
CA PRO A 199 -5.94 -9.19 -2.64
C PRO A 199 -5.73 -10.64 -2.16
N SER A 200 -6.34 -11.60 -2.83
CA SER A 200 -6.27 -13.03 -2.48
C SER A 200 -5.14 -13.79 -3.19
N ASP A 201 -4.36 -13.10 -4.02
CA ASP A 201 -3.28 -13.68 -4.83
C ASP A 201 -1.94 -13.66 -4.09
N SER A 202 -1.01 -14.51 -4.51
CA SER A 202 0.28 -14.67 -3.84
C SER A 202 1.42 -15.03 -4.80
N MET A 203 2.64 -14.99 -4.29
CA MET A 203 3.80 -15.63 -4.92
C MET A 203 4.45 -16.58 -3.94
N LEU A 204 4.95 -17.71 -4.43
CA LEU A 204 5.79 -18.61 -3.66
C LEU A 204 7.15 -18.69 -4.37
N ILE A 205 8.19 -18.19 -3.71
CA ILE A 205 9.51 -17.98 -4.33
C ILE A 205 10.59 -18.70 -3.54
N GLY A 206 11.36 -19.53 -4.23
CA GLY A 206 12.58 -20.14 -3.72
C GLY A 206 13.76 -19.17 -3.80
N ILE A 207 14.48 -19.01 -2.69
CA ILE A 207 15.63 -18.11 -2.58
C ILE A 207 16.80 -18.86 -1.96
N ASP A 208 17.93 -18.80 -2.65
CA ASP A 208 19.22 -19.28 -2.16
C ASP A 208 19.91 -18.21 -1.32
N SER A 209 20.14 -18.54 -0.05
CA SER A 209 20.75 -17.69 0.98
C SER A 209 22.13 -18.20 1.41
N CYS A 210 22.72 -19.16 0.70
CA CYS A 210 24.04 -19.68 1.04
C CYS A 210 25.10 -18.57 0.96
N LYS A 211 25.92 -18.47 2.01
CA LYS A 211 27.03 -17.51 2.10
C LYS A 211 28.41 -18.18 2.12
N ASP A 212 28.49 -19.51 1.99
CA ASP A 212 29.74 -20.25 1.86
C ASP A 212 30.28 -20.16 0.40
N PRO A 213 31.40 -19.44 0.16
CA PRO A 213 31.95 -19.26 -1.18
C PRO A 213 32.33 -20.56 -1.88
N GLU A 214 32.90 -21.51 -1.13
CA GLU A 214 33.44 -22.76 -1.67
C GLU A 214 32.31 -23.70 -2.06
N LYS A 215 31.26 -23.76 -1.22
CA LYS A 215 30.06 -24.54 -1.50
C LYS A 215 29.31 -24.00 -2.73
N VAL A 216 29.17 -22.68 -2.83
CA VAL A 216 28.58 -22.05 -4.03
C VAL A 216 29.47 -22.31 -5.25
N TYR A 217 30.78 -22.14 -5.14
CA TYR A 217 31.71 -22.39 -6.24
C TYR A 217 31.55 -23.81 -6.80
N LYS A 218 31.57 -24.82 -5.93
CA LYS A 218 31.42 -26.24 -6.31
C LYS A 218 30.06 -26.57 -6.92
N ALA A 219 28.98 -25.90 -6.50
CA ALA A 219 27.67 -26.11 -7.11
C ALA A 219 27.68 -25.79 -8.61
N TYR A 220 28.40 -24.76 -9.05
CA TYR A 220 28.48 -24.37 -10.45
C TYR A 220 29.77 -24.84 -11.16
N ASN A 221 30.66 -25.52 -10.44
CA ASN A 221 31.96 -26.00 -10.93
C ASN A 221 32.20 -27.41 -10.36
N ASP A 222 31.23 -28.31 -10.61
CA ASP A 222 31.24 -29.66 -10.07
C ASP A 222 32.47 -30.45 -10.56
N SER A 223 32.96 -31.34 -9.71
CA SER A 223 34.15 -32.14 -10.00
C SER A 223 33.93 -33.19 -11.10
N GLN A 224 32.68 -33.50 -11.43
CA GLN A 224 32.30 -34.46 -12.47
C GLN A 224 32.25 -33.83 -13.88
N GLY A 225 32.28 -32.49 -13.97
CA GLY A 225 32.23 -31.74 -15.23
C GLY A 225 30.84 -31.63 -15.86
N VAL A 226 29.78 -32.02 -15.16
CA VAL A 226 28.40 -32.02 -15.69
C VAL A 226 27.92 -30.60 -15.99
N THR A 227 28.23 -29.64 -15.11
CA THR A 227 27.90 -28.22 -15.29
C THR A 227 28.72 -27.60 -16.42
N LYS A 228 29.98 -28.00 -16.58
CA LYS A 228 30.79 -27.55 -17.73
C LYS A 228 30.16 -28.03 -19.05
N ASP A 229 29.73 -29.28 -19.13
CA ASP A 229 29.04 -29.82 -20.30
C ASP A 229 27.75 -29.04 -20.61
N PHE A 230 26.95 -28.71 -19.58
CA PHE A 230 25.77 -27.87 -19.70
C PHE A 230 26.09 -26.50 -20.31
N TYR A 231 27.12 -25.83 -19.81
CA TYR A 231 27.57 -24.55 -20.37
C TYR A 231 27.96 -24.68 -21.84
N MET A 232 28.72 -25.71 -22.20
CA MET A 232 29.15 -25.87 -23.60
C MET A 232 27.99 -26.14 -24.57
N ILE A 233 26.83 -26.61 -24.11
CA ILE A 233 25.60 -26.72 -24.93
C ILE A 233 25.12 -25.33 -25.39
N GLY A 234 25.25 -24.30 -24.56
CA GLY A 234 24.83 -22.93 -24.89
C GLY A 234 25.49 -22.38 -26.15
N LEU A 235 26.78 -22.68 -26.35
CA LEU A 235 27.52 -22.30 -27.56
C LEU A 235 26.96 -22.99 -28.82
N SER A 236 26.64 -24.29 -28.72
CA SER A 236 26.02 -25.03 -29.83
C SER A 236 24.60 -24.55 -30.13
N HIS A 237 23.85 -24.17 -29.10
CA HIS A 237 22.54 -23.56 -29.28
C HIS A 237 22.65 -22.18 -29.94
N ALA A 238 23.64 -21.36 -29.57
CA ALA A 238 23.89 -20.08 -30.23
C ALA A 238 24.15 -20.24 -31.74
N ASN A 239 24.92 -21.26 -32.16
CA ASN A 239 25.09 -21.57 -33.59
C ASN A 239 23.76 -21.90 -34.28
N SER A 240 22.89 -22.65 -33.60
CA SER A 240 21.56 -23.01 -34.12
C SER A 240 20.65 -21.79 -34.26
N ILE A 241 20.71 -20.84 -33.32
CA ILE A 241 19.95 -19.57 -33.38
C ILE A 241 20.49 -18.65 -34.49
N LEU A 242 21.82 -18.55 -34.63
CA LEU A 242 22.45 -17.71 -35.66
C LEU A 242 22.38 -18.30 -37.07
N GLY A 243 22.14 -19.61 -37.20
CA GLY A 243 22.06 -20.33 -38.47
C GLY A 243 23.41 -20.66 -39.12
N PHE A 244 24.52 -20.51 -38.40
CA PHE A 244 25.87 -20.86 -38.85
C PHE A 244 26.77 -21.27 -37.69
N ASP A 245 27.78 -22.09 -37.97
CA ASP A 245 28.67 -22.68 -36.97
C ASP A 245 29.92 -21.81 -36.72
N VAL A 246 29.88 -21.02 -35.64
CA VAL A 246 31.00 -20.14 -35.24
C VAL A 246 31.57 -20.47 -33.86
N PHE A 247 30.73 -20.93 -32.94
CA PHE A 247 31.12 -21.31 -31.59
C PHE A 247 31.44 -22.81 -31.50
N LYS A 248 32.63 -23.20 -31.95
CA LYS A 248 33.10 -24.59 -31.91
C LYS A 248 33.64 -24.94 -30.53
N LYS A 249 33.07 -25.95 -29.85
CA LYS A 249 33.35 -26.24 -28.44
C LYS A 249 34.85 -26.33 -28.10
N GLU A 250 35.66 -26.90 -28.98
CA GLU A 250 37.11 -27.05 -28.82
C GLU A 250 37.89 -25.72 -28.77
N ASP A 251 37.29 -24.64 -29.26
CA ASP A 251 37.88 -23.29 -29.27
C ASP A 251 37.57 -22.49 -27.99
N TRP A 252 36.85 -23.07 -27.03
CA TRP A 252 36.33 -22.37 -25.86
C TRP A 252 36.62 -23.13 -24.56
N ASP A 253 36.94 -22.37 -23.52
CA ASP A 253 36.92 -22.81 -22.14
C ASP A 253 35.83 -22.07 -21.35
N VAL A 254 35.49 -22.64 -20.19
CA VAL A 254 34.56 -22.03 -19.23
C VAL A 254 35.29 -21.79 -17.93
N ILE A 255 35.15 -20.58 -17.40
CA ILE A 255 35.69 -20.19 -16.10
C ILE A 255 34.53 -19.76 -15.21
N GLY A 256 34.33 -20.47 -14.10
CA GLY A 256 33.48 -20.03 -13.00
C GLY A 256 34.29 -19.33 -11.91
N VAL A 257 33.73 -18.30 -11.30
CA VAL A 257 34.27 -17.64 -10.09
C VAL A 257 33.14 -17.30 -9.13
N TYR A 258 33.46 -17.24 -7.84
CA TYR A 258 32.56 -16.65 -6.84
C TYR A 258 33.05 -15.24 -6.52
N ASP A 259 32.19 -14.25 -6.72
CA ASP A 259 32.42 -12.87 -6.33
C ASP A 259 31.86 -12.67 -4.92
N GLU A 260 32.76 -12.60 -3.93
CA GLU A 260 32.38 -12.44 -2.52
C GLU A 260 31.73 -11.07 -2.23
N GLU A 261 32.15 -10.01 -2.94
CA GLU A 261 31.62 -8.66 -2.73
C GLU A 261 30.20 -8.55 -3.29
N ALA A 262 29.96 -9.10 -4.47
CA ALA A 262 28.63 -9.17 -5.07
C ALA A 262 27.73 -10.25 -4.43
N GLY A 263 28.34 -11.26 -3.79
CA GLY A 263 27.67 -12.45 -3.28
C GLY A 263 27.04 -13.28 -4.40
N CYS A 264 27.76 -13.48 -5.50
CA CYS A 264 27.24 -14.18 -6.68
C CYS A 264 28.27 -15.12 -7.32
N HIS A 265 27.77 -16.20 -7.93
CA HIS A 265 28.55 -16.97 -8.89
C HIS A 265 28.54 -16.26 -10.25
N MET A 266 29.66 -16.29 -10.97
CA MET A 266 29.82 -15.75 -12.30
C MET A 266 30.48 -16.78 -13.22
N ALA A 267 29.89 -17.03 -14.39
CA ALA A 267 30.45 -17.92 -15.40
C ALA A 267 30.78 -17.17 -16.70
N TYR A 268 31.95 -17.48 -17.26
CA TYR A 268 32.48 -16.85 -18.47
C TYR A 268 32.87 -17.89 -19.51
N TYR A 269 32.52 -17.63 -20.77
CA TYR A 269 33.19 -18.26 -21.91
C TYR A 269 34.50 -17.53 -22.21
N VAL A 270 35.55 -18.29 -22.47
CA VAL A 270 36.89 -17.78 -22.78
C VAL A 270 37.39 -18.45 -24.06
N PRO A 271 37.61 -17.70 -25.15
CA PRO A 271 38.06 -18.30 -26.39
C PRO A 271 39.57 -18.57 -26.32
N ASN A 272 39.97 -19.73 -26.83
CA ASN A 272 41.35 -20.21 -26.85
C ASN A 272 42.16 -19.67 -28.04
N LYS A 273 41.48 -18.99 -28.97
CA LYS A 273 42.04 -18.26 -30.12
C LYS A 273 41.19 -17.04 -30.45
N ASP A 274 41.70 -16.16 -31.32
CA ASP A 274 40.90 -15.06 -31.86
C ASP A 274 39.79 -15.61 -32.77
N ILE A 275 38.55 -15.17 -32.53
CA ILE A 275 37.36 -15.54 -33.30
C ILE A 275 36.77 -14.28 -33.91
N THR A 276 36.48 -14.29 -35.22
CA THR A 276 35.90 -13.14 -35.92
C THR A 276 34.81 -13.61 -36.86
N PHE A 277 33.63 -13.00 -36.75
CA PHE A 277 32.47 -13.30 -37.60
C PHE A 277 31.53 -12.09 -37.64
N ASN A 278 30.92 -11.78 -38.79
CA ASN A 278 29.91 -10.72 -38.93
C ASN A 278 30.24 -9.38 -38.22
N GLY A 279 31.52 -8.98 -38.26
CA GLY A 279 32.04 -7.77 -37.61
C GLY A 279 32.15 -7.83 -36.08
N VAL A 280 31.89 -8.97 -35.45
CA VAL A 280 32.24 -9.28 -34.05
C VAL A 280 33.68 -9.79 -34.03
N VAL A 281 34.49 -9.29 -33.10
CA VAL A 281 35.87 -9.74 -32.86
C VAL A 281 35.97 -10.16 -31.40
N LEU A 282 36.24 -11.43 -31.12
CA LEU A 282 36.45 -12.00 -29.79
C LEU A 282 37.92 -12.39 -29.67
N LYS A 283 38.63 -11.82 -28.70
CA LYS A 283 40.07 -12.02 -28.55
C LYS A 283 40.38 -13.22 -27.68
N LYS A 284 41.43 -13.96 -28.00
CA LYS A 284 41.92 -15.05 -27.15
C LYS A 284 42.04 -14.58 -25.70
N GLY A 285 41.46 -15.33 -24.77
CA GLY A 285 41.48 -15.03 -23.33
C GLY A 285 40.46 -13.97 -22.87
N GLU A 286 39.68 -13.37 -23.78
CA GLU A 286 38.61 -12.44 -23.43
C GLU A 286 37.50 -13.17 -22.66
N LYS A 287 37.08 -12.62 -21.51
CA LYS A 287 35.98 -13.19 -20.72
C LYS A 287 34.64 -12.66 -21.22
N ILE A 288 33.76 -13.57 -21.62
CA ILE A 288 32.40 -13.25 -22.08
C ILE A 288 31.42 -13.82 -21.06
N VAL A 289 30.74 -12.96 -20.31
CA VAL A 289 29.81 -13.38 -19.26
C VAL A 289 28.58 -14.03 -19.90
N PHE A 290 28.09 -15.14 -19.34
CA PHE A 290 26.86 -15.76 -19.82
C PHE A 290 25.93 -16.27 -18.72
N GLU A 291 26.41 -16.37 -17.48
CA GLU A 291 25.58 -16.72 -16.33
C GLU A 291 26.05 -15.98 -15.09
N GLN A 292 25.08 -15.60 -14.26
CA GLN A 292 25.29 -15.07 -12.93
C GLN A 292 24.30 -15.78 -12.01
N ALA A 293 24.67 -16.04 -10.75
CA ALA A 293 23.76 -16.59 -9.76
C ALA A 293 23.95 -15.90 -8.40
N PHE A 294 23.14 -14.88 -8.13
CA PHE A 294 23.13 -14.10 -6.89
C PHE A 294 22.56 -14.89 -5.71
N LYS A 295 23.15 -14.66 -4.53
CA LYS A 295 22.74 -15.23 -3.25
C LYS A 295 22.19 -14.13 -2.34
N TYR A 296 21.06 -14.38 -1.70
CA TYR A 296 20.31 -13.36 -0.96
C TYR A 296 20.34 -13.65 0.54
N GLY A 297 21.00 -12.80 1.31
CA GLY A 297 20.85 -12.79 2.76
C GLY A 297 19.51 -12.16 3.20
N PRO A 298 19.21 -12.10 4.51
CA PRO A 298 17.98 -11.50 5.01
C PRO A 298 17.75 -10.07 4.51
N LYS A 299 18.78 -9.22 4.58
CA LYS A 299 18.68 -7.82 4.12
C LYS A 299 18.48 -7.70 2.61
N ASP A 300 19.15 -8.56 1.86
CA ASP A 300 19.00 -8.66 0.41
C ASP A 300 17.57 -9.01 0.00
N CYS A 301 16.91 -9.92 0.74
CA CYS A 301 15.51 -10.30 0.51
C CYS A 301 14.54 -9.15 0.84
N GLU A 302 14.75 -8.45 1.96
CA GLU A 302 13.96 -7.27 2.31
C GLU A 302 13.99 -6.24 1.18
N ASP A 303 15.18 -5.91 0.70
CA ASP A 303 15.37 -4.92 -0.36
C ASP A 303 14.76 -5.42 -1.68
N LEU A 304 14.93 -6.71 -2.02
CA LEU A 304 14.30 -7.33 -3.19
C LEU A 304 12.77 -7.18 -3.15
N PHE A 305 12.13 -7.58 -2.04
CA PHE A 305 10.68 -7.56 -1.91
C PHE A 305 10.12 -6.13 -1.88
N GLN A 306 10.82 -5.22 -1.21
CA GLN A 306 10.45 -3.81 -1.16
C GLN A 306 10.39 -3.18 -2.56
N HIS A 307 11.44 -3.38 -3.37
CA HIS A 307 11.50 -2.87 -4.74
C HIS A 307 10.59 -3.64 -5.70
N ALA A 308 10.32 -4.92 -5.43
CA ALA A 308 9.37 -5.72 -6.18
C ALA A 308 7.91 -5.35 -5.89
N GLY A 309 7.60 -4.62 -4.81
CA GLY A 309 6.22 -4.29 -4.43
C GLY A 309 5.45 -5.47 -3.87
N VAL A 310 6.14 -6.36 -3.17
CA VAL A 310 5.57 -7.53 -2.49
C VAL A 310 5.97 -7.55 -1.02
N THR A 311 5.15 -8.18 -0.19
CA THR A 311 5.36 -8.31 1.25
C THR A 311 5.46 -9.78 1.63
N PRO A 312 6.45 -10.19 2.45
CA PRO A 312 6.51 -11.55 2.96
C PRO A 312 5.38 -11.84 3.96
N ILE A 313 4.58 -12.86 3.66
CA ILE A 313 3.51 -13.38 4.52
C ILE A 313 4.03 -14.51 5.42
N ALA A 314 4.89 -15.37 4.85
CA ALA A 314 5.52 -16.47 5.56
C ALA A 314 6.86 -16.83 4.91
N GLN A 315 7.76 -17.41 5.71
CA GLN A 315 9.05 -17.90 5.27
C GLN A 315 9.23 -19.33 5.79
N PHE A 316 9.78 -20.20 4.96
CA PHE A 316 10.04 -21.61 5.25
C PHE A 316 11.49 -21.92 4.92
N GLY A 317 12.31 -22.20 5.93
CA GLY A 317 13.72 -22.53 5.74
C GLY A 317 13.99 -24.04 5.79
N ASN A 318 15.07 -24.45 5.14
CA ASN A 318 15.68 -25.77 5.36
C ASN A 318 16.42 -25.82 6.71
N SER A 319 16.87 -27.00 7.13
CA SER A 319 17.53 -27.19 8.43
C SER A 319 18.86 -26.43 8.58
N THR A 320 19.56 -26.15 7.48
CA THR A 320 20.83 -25.40 7.51
C THR A 320 20.65 -23.89 7.45
N GLY A 321 19.45 -23.39 7.13
CA GLY A 321 19.18 -21.96 6.99
C GLY A 321 19.83 -21.31 5.77
N GLU A 322 20.16 -22.10 4.74
CA GLU A 322 20.82 -21.65 3.50
C GLU A 322 19.84 -21.55 2.33
N TYR A 323 18.61 -22.05 2.47
CA TYR A 323 17.59 -21.95 1.45
C TYR A 323 16.24 -21.66 2.09
N TYR A 324 15.48 -20.73 1.49
CA TYR A 324 14.18 -20.34 1.97
C TYR A 324 13.15 -20.28 0.86
N ILE A 325 11.95 -20.76 1.16
CA ILE A 325 10.75 -20.53 0.36
C ILE A 325 9.94 -19.42 1.04
N HIS A 326 9.69 -18.35 0.30
CA HIS A 326 8.94 -17.19 0.75
C HIS A 326 7.54 -17.20 0.12
N LEU A 327 6.51 -17.13 0.95
CA LEU A 327 5.16 -16.81 0.51
C LEU A 327 4.96 -15.30 0.61
N LEU A 328 4.67 -14.66 -0.52
CA LEU A 328 4.58 -13.21 -0.66
C LEU A 328 3.16 -12.80 -1.12
N SER A 329 2.70 -11.63 -0.69
CA SER A 329 1.52 -10.96 -1.25
C SER A 329 1.94 -9.72 -2.03
N SER A 330 1.14 -9.31 -3.01
CA SER A 330 1.28 -7.96 -3.59
C SER A 330 1.03 -6.88 -2.53
N CYS A 331 1.57 -5.68 -2.76
CA CYS A 331 1.28 -4.50 -1.94
C CYS A 331 0.22 -3.58 -2.57
N ALA A 332 -0.37 -3.97 -3.70
CA ALA A 332 -1.44 -3.22 -4.33
C ALA A 332 -2.70 -3.21 -3.45
N LEU A 333 -3.20 -2.02 -3.12
CA LEU A 333 -4.43 -1.84 -2.35
C LEU A 333 -5.59 -1.50 -3.29
N GLU A 334 -6.67 -2.26 -3.19
CA GLU A 334 -7.92 -1.97 -3.90
C GLU A 334 -8.90 -1.32 -2.92
N MET A 335 -8.95 0.01 -2.93
CA MET A 335 -9.82 0.80 -2.07
C MET A 335 -10.87 1.52 -2.91
N PRO A 336 -12.05 0.91 -3.15
CA PRO A 336 -13.09 1.52 -3.98
C PRO A 336 -13.59 2.83 -3.36
N THR A 337 -13.90 3.81 -4.21
CA THR A 337 -14.38 5.13 -3.79
C THR A 337 -15.86 5.36 -4.06
N ARG A 338 -16.54 4.46 -4.79
CA ARG A 338 -17.99 4.51 -4.97
C ARG A 338 -18.70 3.77 -3.84
N ALA A 339 -19.76 4.38 -3.31
CA ALA A 339 -20.53 3.82 -2.18
C ALA A 339 -21.12 2.44 -2.51
N ALA A 340 -21.53 2.23 -3.77
CA ALA A 340 -22.05 0.96 -4.24
C ALA A 340 -21.03 -0.19 -4.21
N GLU A 341 -19.73 0.12 -4.09
CA GLU A 341 -18.64 -0.86 -4.02
C GLU A 341 -18.14 -1.02 -2.58
N TYR A 342 -17.68 0.08 -1.96
CA TYR A 342 -17.08 -0.01 -0.61
C TYR A 342 -18.10 -0.27 0.50
N ALA A 343 -19.38 -0.03 0.25
CA ALA A 343 -20.51 -0.26 1.16
C ALA A 343 -21.63 -1.03 0.45
N ALA A 344 -21.27 -2.00 -0.39
CA ALA A 344 -22.21 -2.82 -1.14
C ALA A 344 -23.20 -3.61 -0.25
N ASP A 345 -22.77 -3.98 0.97
CA ASP A 345 -23.59 -4.65 1.98
C ASP A 345 -23.27 -4.10 3.38
N VAL A 346 -24.22 -4.28 4.31
CA VAL A 346 -24.12 -3.89 5.72
C VAL A 346 -22.96 -4.64 6.38
N ILE A 347 -22.78 -5.92 6.05
CA ILE A 347 -21.66 -6.73 6.54
C ILE A 347 -20.52 -6.66 5.52
N PRO A 348 -19.30 -6.24 5.92
CA PRO A 348 -18.14 -6.31 5.05
C PRO A 348 -17.92 -7.73 4.51
N SER A 349 -17.66 -7.83 3.21
CA SER A 349 -17.42 -9.10 2.52
C SER A 349 -16.07 -9.70 2.90
N VAL A 350 -15.82 -10.96 2.50
CA VAL A 350 -14.49 -11.58 2.65
C VAL A 350 -13.42 -10.75 1.93
N ALA A 351 -13.72 -10.21 0.74
CA ALA A 351 -12.80 -9.37 0.00
C ALA A 351 -12.48 -8.06 0.74
N ASP A 352 -13.47 -7.45 1.40
CA ASP A 352 -13.24 -6.25 2.21
C ASP A 352 -12.26 -6.52 3.36
N PHE A 353 -12.49 -7.61 4.11
CA PHE A 353 -11.58 -8.03 5.19
C PHE A 353 -10.18 -8.33 4.67
N GLU A 354 -10.05 -9.01 3.53
CA GLU A 354 -8.74 -9.32 2.95
C GLU A 354 -8.00 -8.06 2.50
N ASN A 355 -8.70 -7.07 1.94
CA ASN A 355 -8.12 -5.76 1.62
C ASN A 355 -7.67 -4.99 2.86
N LEU A 356 -8.48 -4.99 3.92
CA LEU A 356 -8.11 -4.38 5.19
C LEU A 356 -6.88 -5.06 5.82
N TRP A 357 -6.86 -6.38 5.87
CA TRP A 357 -5.74 -7.18 6.38
C TRP A 357 -4.47 -6.98 5.57
N LYS A 358 -4.58 -6.87 4.24
CA LYS A 358 -3.45 -6.54 3.36
C LYS A 358 -2.88 -5.17 3.68
N SER A 359 -3.75 -4.18 3.87
CA SER A 359 -3.36 -2.81 4.25
C SER A 359 -2.67 -2.78 5.62
N TRP A 360 -3.20 -3.55 6.57
CA TRP A 360 -2.61 -3.75 7.87
C TRP A 360 -1.22 -4.37 7.79
N ASP A 361 -1.05 -5.44 7.01
CA ASP A 361 0.21 -6.17 6.91
C ASP A 361 1.29 -5.32 6.22
N ILE A 362 0.93 -4.55 5.18
CA ILE A 362 1.85 -3.58 4.55
C ILE A 362 2.39 -2.59 5.60
N VAL A 363 1.50 -1.99 6.39
CA VAL A 363 1.87 -0.95 7.35
C VAL A 363 2.63 -1.52 8.55
N THR A 364 2.21 -2.68 9.07
CA THR A 364 2.72 -3.20 10.34
C THR A 364 3.93 -4.13 10.19
N ILE A 365 4.12 -4.73 9.01
CA ILE A 365 5.19 -5.70 8.75
C ILE A 365 6.23 -5.14 7.78
N SER A 366 5.80 -4.41 6.74
CA SER A 366 6.71 -4.01 5.65
C SER A 366 7.25 -2.60 5.77
N MET A 367 6.55 -1.73 6.50
CA MET A 367 6.97 -0.34 6.72
C MET A 367 7.79 -0.14 8.01
N ILE A 368 8.06 -1.23 8.75
CA ILE A 368 8.76 -1.19 10.04
C ILE A 368 9.94 -2.18 10.03
N PRO A 369 11.17 -1.73 10.30
CA PRO A 369 12.28 -2.62 10.62
C PRO A 369 11.95 -3.50 11.83
N GLN A 370 12.25 -4.80 11.79
CA GLN A 370 11.84 -5.73 12.86
C GLN A 370 12.33 -5.32 14.26
N ASP A 371 13.51 -4.70 14.35
CA ASP A 371 14.08 -4.20 15.61
C ASP A 371 13.29 -3.02 16.21
N GLU A 372 12.41 -2.39 15.43
CA GLU A 372 11.57 -1.28 15.88
C GLU A 372 10.20 -1.70 16.40
N LEU A 373 9.79 -2.96 16.30
CA LEU A 373 8.46 -3.38 16.76
C LEU A 373 8.26 -3.18 18.27
N LEU A 374 9.34 -3.18 19.06
CA LEU A 374 9.29 -2.90 20.49
C LEU A 374 9.37 -1.40 20.81
N SER A 375 9.57 -0.54 19.80
CA SER A 375 9.67 0.89 20.01
C SER A 375 8.31 1.52 20.30
N LYS A 376 8.36 2.69 20.94
CA LYS A 376 7.19 3.46 21.37
C LYS A 376 7.32 4.89 20.85
N PRO A 377 7.07 5.13 19.54
CA PRO A 377 7.29 6.43 18.91
C PRO A 377 6.49 7.58 19.55
N ILE A 378 5.33 7.26 20.15
CA ILE A 378 4.52 8.18 20.95
C ILE A 378 4.44 7.67 22.38
N ARG A 379 4.92 8.47 23.35
CA ARG A 379 4.97 8.10 24.77
C ARG A 379 3.60 7.75 25.38
N LEU A 380 2.53 8.32 24.83
CA LEU A 380 1.14 8.08 25.27
C LEU A 380 0.50 6.84 24.63
N ARG A 381 1.24 6.02 23.87
CA ARG A 381 0.74 4.82 23.16
C ARG A 381 1.48 3.56 23.56
N ASN A 382 0.94 2.38 23.24
CA ASN A 382 1.65 1.12 23.47
C ASN A 382 2.84 0.97 22.49
N ALA A 383 3.72 0.00 22.74
CA ALA A 383 4.73 -0.39 21.76
C ALA A 383 4.06 -0.87 20.46
N LEU A 384 4.73 -0.75 19.31
CA LEU A 384 4.14 -1.10 18.01
C LEU A 384 3.64 -2.56 17.98
N VAL A 385 4.37 -3.50 18.57
CA VAL A 385 4.00 -4.92 18.66
C VAL A 385 2.64 -5.17 19.31
N PHE A 386 2.19 -4.30 20.23
CA PHE A 386 0.89 -4.44 20.88
C PHE A 386 -0.24 -4.49 19.86
N TYR A 387 -0.17 -3.64 18.83
CA TYR A 387 -1.24 -3.49 17.86
C TYR A 387 -1.40 -4.72 16.96
N LEU A 388 -0.33 -5.50 16.75
CA LEU A 388 -0.37 -6.76 16.00
C LEU A 388 -1.17 -7.85 16.75
N GLY A 389 -1.18 -7.80 18.08
CA GLY A 389 -2.02 -8.68 18.92
C GLY A 389 -3.40 -8.10 19.21
N HIS A 390 -3.50 -6.77 19.35
CA HIS A 390 -4.73 -6.07 19.73
C HIS A 390 -5.87 -6.23 18.72
N THR A 391 -5.64 -5.93 17.44
CA THR A 391 -6.71 -5.95 16.44
C THR A 391 -7.31 -7.35 16.24
N PRO A 392 -6.54 -8.46 16.11
CA PRO A 392 -7.15 -9.79 16.05
C PRO A 392 -7.82 -10.17 17.38
N THR A 393 -7.25 -9.78 18.54
CA THR A 393 -7.87 -10.10 19.85
C THR A 393 -9.22 -9.43 19.99
N PHE A 394 -9.35 -8.16 19.59
CA PHE A 394 -10.62 -7.44 19.65
C PHE A 394 -11.69 -8.13 18.80
N LEU A 395 -11.37 -8.47 17.54
CA LEU A 395 -12.28 -9.19 16.65
C LEU A 395 -12.67 -10.56 17.23
N ASP A 396 -11.71 -11.32 17.78
CA ASP A 396 -11.97 -12.62 18.39
C ASP A 396 -12.92 -12.53 19.60
N ILE A 397 -12.79 -11.46 20.41
CA ILE A 397 -13.71 -11.17 21.52
C ILE A 397 -15.13 -10.90 20.99
N GLN A 398 -15.28 -10.06 19.96
CA GLN A 398 -16.61 -9.75 19.41
C GLN A 398 -17.28 -10.97 18.79
N LEU A 399 -16.54 -11.76 18.01
CA LEU A 399 -17.04 -13.02 17.46
C LEU A 399 -17.44 -14.01 18.56
N THR A 400 -16.66 -14.10 19.63
CA THR A 400 -16.95 -14.97 20.77
C THR A 400 -18.20 -14.52 21.51
N ARG A 401 -18.38 -13.22 21.76
CA ARG A 401 -19.59 -12.65 22.36
C ARG A 401 -20.83 -12.88 21.51
N ALA A 402 -20.70 -12.79 20.19
CA ALA A 402 -21.84 -12.94 19.28
C ALA A 402 -22.24 -14.40 19.03
N THR A 403 -21.30 -15.34 19.13
CA THR A 403 -21.55 -16.77 18.88
C THR A 403 -21.73 -17.61 20.13
N ASP A 404 -21.64 -17.00 21.32
CA ASP A 404 -21.49 -17.69 22.62
C ASP A 404 -20.43 -18.81 22.57
N GLY A 405 -19.38 -18.57 21.78
CA GLY A 405 -18.35 -19.53 21.43
C GLY A 405 -17.15 -19.53 22.40
N ILE A 406 -16.05 -20.14 21.95
CA ILE A 406 -14.78 -20.15 22.67
C ILE A 406 -13.80 -19.23 21.93
N LEU A 407 -12.95 -18.53 22.69
CA LEU A 407 -11.83 -17.74 22.16
C LEU A 407 -10.86 -18.62 21.35
N THR A 408 -10.23 -18.01 20.35
CA THR A 408 -9.13 -18.61 19.60
C THR A 408 -7.92 -18.79 20.52
N GLU A 409 -7.22 -19.93 20.44
CA GLU A 409 -6.00 -20.14 21.22
C GLU A 409 -4.83 -19.30 20.69
N PRO A 410 -3.96 -18.77 21.56
CA PRO A 410 -3.96 -18.96 23.01
C PRO A 410 -4.89 -17.99 23.76
N LYS A 411 -5.78 -18.52 24.60
CA LYS A 411 -6.82 -17.73 25.30
C LYS A 411 -6.29 -16.58 26.17
N HIS A 412 -5.08 -16.71 26.71
CA HIS A 412 -4.49 -15.71 27.60
C HIS A 412 -4.11 -14.41 26.87
N TYR A 413 -4.06 -14.40 25.53
CA TYR A 413 -3.85 -13.18 24.75
C TYR A 413 -4.94 -12.15 24.96
N ARG A 414 -6.15 -12.58 25.33
CA ARG A 414 -7.24 -11.67 25.68
C ARG A 414 -6.81 -10.65 26.75
N SER A 415 -6.28 -11.08 27.88
CA SER A 415 -5.94 -10.15 28.98
C SER A 415 -4.78 -9.21 28.65
N MET A 416 -3.95 -9.57 27.66
CA MET A 416 -2.80 -8.80 27.21
C MET A 416 -3.16 -7.77 26.14
N PHE A 417 -4.14 -8.08 25.30
CA PHE A 417 -4.42 -7.35 24.07
C PHE A 417 -5.86 -6.81 23.96
N GLU A 418 -6.76 -7.04 24.92
CA GLU A 418 -8.18 -6.67 24.76
C GLU A 418 -8.44 -5.16 24.69
N ARG A 419 -7.65 -4.35 25.39
CA ARG A 419 -7.86 -2.91 25.50
C ARG A 419 -6.54 -2.13 25.48
N GLY A 420 -6.44 -1.17 24.56
CA GLY A 420 -5.30 -0.26 24.45
C GLY A 420 -5.25 0.79 25.55
N ILE A 421 -4.14 1.55 25.61
CA ILE A 421 -3.98 2.66 26.55
C ILE A 421 -4.55 3.96 25.98
N ASP A 422 -5.25 4.72 26.82
CA ASP A 422 -5.61 6.11 26.53
C ASP A 422 -5.40 7.00 27.76
N PRO A 423 -4.18 7.55 27.90
CA PRO A 423 -3.85 8.48 28.96
C PRO A 423 -4.41 9.88 28.68
N ASP A 424 -4.77 10.57 29.76
CA ASP A 424 -5.08 11.99 29.69
C ASP A 424 -3.84 12.79 29.25
N VAL A 425 -4.02 13.68 28.27
CA VAL A 425 -2.91 14.48 27.70
C VAL A 425 -2.37 15.50 28.70
N ASP A 426 -3.20 16.01 29.61
CA ASP A 426 -2.81 16.99 30.63
C ASP A 426 -2.14 16.35 31.85
N ASN A 427 -2.64 15.18 32.28
CA ASN A 427 -2.06 14.38 33.35
C ASN A 427 -2.01 12.89 32.97
N PRO A 428 -0.91 12.41 32.37
CA PRO A 428 -0.78 11.02 31.93
C PRO A 428 -0.86 9.96 33.04
N GLU A 429 -0.86 10.33 34.33
CA GLU A 429 -1.13 9.43 35.45
C GLU A 429 -2.62 9.02 35.50
N LEU A 430 -3.51 9.83 34.93
CA LEU A 430 -4.91 9.50 34.73
C LEU A 430 -5.04 8.77 33.38
N CYS A 431 -5.34 7.48 33.43
CA CYS A 431 -5.49 6.65 32.24
C CYS A 431 -6.76 5.81 32.38
N HIS A 432 -7.51 5.67 31.28
CA HIS A 432 -8.63 4.74 31.26
C HIS A 432 -8.16 3.30 31.50
N ALA A 433 -9.07 2.42 31.94
CA ALA A 433 -8.75 1.01 32.14
C ALA A 433 -8.14 0.41 30.86
N HIS A 434 -7.07 -0.37 31.00
CA HIS A 434 -6.35 -0.95 29.87
C HIS A 434 -5.78 -2.32 30.23
N SER A 435 -5.35 -3.07 29.22
CA SER A 435 -4.72 -4.39 29.40
C SER A 435 -3.43 -4.28 30.20
N GLU A 436 -3.07 -5.33 30.95
CA GLU A 436 -1.78 -5.39 31.62
C GLU A 436 -0.65 -5.41 30.59
N ILE A 437 0.36 -4.55 30.78
CA ILE A 437 1.55 -4.52 29.93
C ILE A 437 2.50 -5.60 30.46
N PRO A 438 2.83 -6.64 29.65
CA PRO A 438 3.71 -7.69 30.12
C PRO A 438 5.15 -7.19 30.25
N SER A 439 5.96 -7.88 31.06
CA SER A 439 7.40 -7.59 31.15
C SER A 439 8.13 -7.91 29.83
N GLU A 440 7.60 -8.84 29.05
CA GLU A 440 8.09 -9.23 27.73
C GLU A 440 6.91 -9.58 26.83
N TRP A 441 6.93 -9.10 25.59
CA TRP A 441 5.90 -9.42 24.60
C TRP A 441 6.10 -10.84 24.04
N PRO A 442 5.03 -11.57 23.69
CA PRO A 442 5.17 -12.86 23.01
C PRO A 442 5.98 -12.73 21.72
N PRO A 443 6.70 -13.79 21.30
CA PRO A 443 7.45 -13.77 20.05
C PRO A 443 6.58 -13.37 18.86
N LEU A 444 7.10 -12.54 17.97
CA LEU A 444 6.36 -12.04 16.81
C LEU A 444 5.68 -13.17 16.01
N GLY A 445 6.41 -14.27 15.77
CA GLY A 445 5.86 -15.43 15.06
C GLY A 445 4.62 -16.05 15.73
N GLU A 446 4.53 -16.02 17.05
CA GLU A 446 3.36 -16.52 17.80
C GLU A 446 2.18 -15.55 17.73
N ILE A 447 2.44 -14.24 17.79
CA ILE A 447 1.41 -13.21 17.60
C ILE A 447 0.81 -13.31 16.19
N LEU A 448 1.66 -13.44 15.18
CA LEU A 448 1.23 -13.59 13.79
C LEU A 448 0.46 -14.90 13.57
N ALA A 449 0.87 -16.01 14.20
CA ALA A 449 0.12 -17.26 14.16
C ALA A 449 -1.29 -17.13 14.78
N TYR A 450 -1.40 -16.43 15.91
CA TYR A 450 -2.70 -16.12 16.52
C TYR A 450 -3.57 -15.26 15.60
N ARG A 451 -3.01 -14.17 15.06
CA ARG A 451 -3.68 -13.31 14.08
C ARG A 451 -4.24 -14.13 12.92
N ASP A 452 -3.42 -14.99 12.31
CA ASP A 452 -3.81 -15.82 11.17
C ASP A 452 -4.92 -16.81 11.54
N ALA A 453 -4.92 -17.35 12.77
CA ALA A 453 -5.98 -18.21 13.28
C ALA A 453 -7.31 -17.46 13.42
N VAL A 454 -7.30 -16.23 13.94
CA VAL A 454 -8.49 -15.36 14.04
C VAL A 454 -9.00 -14.96 12.65
N ARG A 455 -8.11 -14.56 11.73
CA ARG A 455 -8.48 -14.28 10.33
C ARG A 455 -9.15 -15.48 9.66
N SER A 456 -8.59 -16.68 9.89
CA SER A 456 -9.16 -17.94 9.38
C SER A 456 -10.53 -18.26 10.00
N ARG A 457 -10.74 -18.00 11.30
CA ARG A 457 -12.05 -18.10 11.95
C ARG A 457 -13.05 -17.14 11.32
N THR A 458 -12.63 -15.90 11.09
CA THR A 458 -13.45 -14.83 10.52
C THR A 458 -13.93 -15.19 9.11
N ARG A 459 -13.04 -15.70 8.23
CA ARG A 459 -13.43 -16.19 6.89
C ARG A 459 -14.53 -17.25 6.96
N ARG A 460 -14.34 -18.28 7.81
CA ARG A 460 -15.35 -19.34 7.98
C ARG A 460 -16.69 -18.80 8.46
N VAL A 461 -16.70 -17.79 9.32
CA VAL A 461 -17.92 -17.13 9.81
C VAL A 461 -18.58 -16.31 8.69
N LEU A 462 -17.81 -15.58 7.89
CA LEU A 462 -18.31 -14.81 6.75
C LEU A 462 -18.96 -15.68 5.68
N GLU A 463 -18.44 -16.89 5.45
CA GLU A 463 -18.98 -17.86 4.48
C GLU A 463 -20.30 -18.52 4.92
N GLN A 464 -20.69 -18.37 6.20
CA GLN A 464 -21.96 -18.92 6.69
C GLN A 464 -23.15 -18.18 6.06
N ARG A 465 -24.15 -18.93 5.57
CA ARG A 465 -25.33 -18.38 4.89
C ARG A 465 -26.25 -17.57 5.80
N ASN A 466 -26.45 -18.01 7.04
CA ASN A 466 -27.35 -17.37 7.99
C ASN A 466 -26.53 -16.69 9.08
N LYS A 467 -26.65 -15.37 9.18
CA LYS A 467 -26.07 -14.57 10.27
C LYS A 467 -27.22 -13.83 10.96
N ASP A 468 -27.27 -13.93 12.27
CA ASP A 468 -28.17 -13.08 13.04
C ASP A 468 -27.60 -11.66 13.15
N ARG A 469 -28.40 -10.75 13.72
CA ARG A 469 -27.99 -9.35 13.86
C ARG A 469 -26.74 -9.19 14.73
N ARG A 470 -26.62 -9.95 15.82
CA ARG A 470 -25.51 -9.81 16.78
C ARG A 470 -24.19 -10.22 16.13
N LEU A 471 -24.19 -11.30 15.35
CA LEU A 471 -23.04 -11.74 14.57
C LEU A 471 -22.68 -10.77 13.45
N ALA A 472 -23.69 -10.23 12.75
CA ALA A 472 -23.50 -9.21 11.74
C ALA A 472 -22.86 -7.93 12.31
N GLU A 473 -23.34 -7.48 13.48
CA GLU A 473 -22.80 -6.30 14.18
C GLU A 473 -21.37 -6.56 14.69
N ALA A 474 -21.07 -7.76 15.20
CA ALA A 474 -19.71 -8.13 15.63
C ALA A 474 -18.69 -8.12 14.48
N LEU A 475 -19.06 -8.64 13.31
CA LEU A 475 -18.22 -8.58 12.11
C LEU A 475 -17.99 -7.13 11.66
N TRP A 476 -19.05 -6.34 11.64
CA TRP A 476 -19.00 -4.94 11.26
C TRP A 476 -18.12 -4.10 12.22
N ILE A 477 -18.34 -4.22 13.53
CA ILE A 477 -17.53 -3.56 14.58
C ILE A 477 -16.07 -3.96 14.46
N GLY A 478 -15.79 -5.27 14.31
CA GLY A 478 -14.42 -5.78 14.21
C GLY A 478 -13.68 -5.22 13.00
N PHE A 479 -14.36 -5.12 11.85
CA PHE A 479 -13.80 -4.52 10.63
C PHE A 479 -13.46 -3.04 10.83
N GLU A 480 -14.41 -2.24 11.32
CA GLU A 480 -14.16 -0.79 11.46
C GLU A 480 -13.17 -0.47 12.57
N HIS A 481 -13.18 -1.24 13.64
CA HIS A 481 -12.18 -1.13 14.69
C HIS A 481 -10.77 -1.33 14.13
N GLU A 482 -10.54 -2.40 13.36
CA GLU A 482 -9.24 -2.65 12.73
C GLU A 482 -8.87 -1.54 11.72
N ALA A 483 -9.84 -1.03 10.94
CA ALA A 483 -9.63 0.11 10.04
C ALA A 483 -9.25 1.42 10.76
N MET A 484 -9.89 1.74 11.89
CA MET A 484 -9.55 2.92 12.71
C MET A 484 -8.17 2.76 13.37
N HIS A 485 -7.83 1.54 13.80
CA HIS A 485 -6.51 1.27 14.36
C HIS A 485 -5.39 1.39 13.34
N LEU A 486 -5.68 1.22 12.04
CA LEU A 486 -4.66 1.30 10.98
C LEU A 486 -4.16 2.74 10.85
N GLU A 487 -5.09 3.68 10.85
CA GLU A 487 -4.79 5.11 10.91
C GLU A 487 -4.06 5.47 12.21
N THR A 488 -4.46 4.87 13.34
CA THR A 488 -3.79 5.07 14.62
C THR A 488 -2.32 4.66 14.59
N PHE A 489 -2.07 3.49 14.02
CA PHE A 489 -0.75 2.95 13.89
C PHE A 489 0.14 3.82 12.99
N LEU A 490 -0.41 4.33 11.88
CA LEU A 490 0.35 5.16 10.95
C LEU A 490 0.77 6.52 11.54
N TYR A 491 -0.08 7.19 12.34
CA TYR A 491 0.36 8.45 12.94
C TYR A 491 1.47 8.23 13.96
N MET A 492 1.52 7.07 14.65
CA MET A 492 2.66 6.68 15.49
C MET A 492 3.89 6.46 14.62
N LEU A 493 3.72 5.72 13.52
CA LEU A 493 4.79 5.38 12.60
C LEU A 493 5.47 6.63 12.01
N LEU A 494 4.72 7.67 11.66
CA LEU A 494 5.29 8.94 11.19
C LEU A 494 6.20 9.66 12.20
N GLN A 495 6.11 9.32 13.49
CA GLN A 495 6.99 9.88 14.52
C GLN A 495 8.36 9.19 14.57
N SER A 496 8.48 7.97 14.03
CA SER A 496 9.76 7.26 13.92
C SER A 496 10.55 7.73 12.69
N ASP A 497 11.87 7.91 12.85
CA ASP A 497 12.81 8.19 11.77
C ASP A 497 13.24 6.93 11.01
N LYS A 498 12.88 5.74 11.52
CA LYS A 498 13.18 4.43 10.92
C LYS A 498 12.07 3.87 10.04
N THR A 499 10.97 4.60 9.89
CA THR A 499 9.84 4.19 9.04
C THR A 499 10.28 4.01 7.59
N LEU A 500 9.96 2.85 7.03
CA LEU A 500 10.21 2.53 5.63
C LEU A 500 9.01 2.96 4.77
N PRO A 501 9.23 3.37 3.50
CA PRO A 501 8.15 3.69 2.60
C PRO A 501 7.29 2.47 2.25
N PRO A 502 6.02 2.67 1.90
CA PRO A 502 5.15 1.59 1.47
C PRO A 502 5.77 0.83 0.27
N PRO A 503 5.92 -0.50 0.34
CA PRO A 503 6.56 -1.27 -0.73
C PRO A 503 5.84 -1.12 -2.07
N GLY A 504 6.59 -1.03 -3.15
CA GLY A 504 6.05 -0.91 -4.50
C GLY A 504 5.38 0.44 -4.82
N VAL A 505 5.30 1.37 -3.86
CA VAL A 505 4.79 2.72 -4.08
C VAL A 505 5.97 3.66 -4.33
N LEU A 506 6.03 4.22 -5.54
CA LEU A 506 7.07 5.18 -5.90
C LEU A 506 6.94 6.45 -5.06
N ARG A 507 8.06 6.93 -4.53
CA ARG A 507 8.13 8.24 -3.88
C ARG A 507 7.70 9.33 -4.89
N PRO A 508 6.68 10.14 -4.59
CA PRO A 508 6.28 11.23 -5.46
C PRO A 508 7.39 12.26 -5.65
N ASN A 509 7.46 12.88 -6.83
CA ASN A 509 8.29 14.06 -7.04
C ASN A 509 7.61 15.28 -6.38
N PHE A 510 7.85 15.44 -5.08
CA PHE A 510 7.23 16.48 -4.27
C PHE A 510 7.56 17.91 -4.75
N GLU A 511 8.75 18.12 -5.30
CA GLU A 511 9.12 19.42 -5.87
C GLU A 511 8.25 19.76 -7.09
N SER A 512 8.12 18.82 -8.03
CA SER A 512 7.27 19.01 -9.21
C SER A 512 5.81 19.21 -8.83
N LEU A 513 5.29 18.44 -7.86
CA LEU A 513 3.93 18.61 -7.34
C LEU A 513 3.73 19.98 -6.67
N ALA A 514 4.73 20.46 -5.93
CA ALA A 514 4.69 21.78 -5.32
C ALA A 514 4.60 22.89 -6.39
N HIS A 515 5.45 22.83 -7.42
CA HIS A 515 5.43 23.77 -8.54
C HIS A 515 4.07 23.78 -9.24
N GLN A 516 3.51 22.61 -9.55
CA GLN A 516 2.19 22.53 -10.17
C GLN A 516 1.10 23.13 -9.27
N SER A 517 1.09 22.76 -7.98
CA SER A 517 0.08 23.27 -7.04
C SER A 517 0.15 24.80 -6.85
N ALA A 518 1.34 25.39 -6.95
CA ALA A 518 1.51 26.84 -6.87
C ALA A 518 0.92 27.56 -8.09
N LEU A 519 1.04 26.97 -9.29
CA LEU A 519 0.45 27.50 -10.53
C LEU A 519 -1.08 27.41 -10.53
N GLU A 520 -1.65 26.36 -9.93
CA GLU A 520 -3.09 26.12 -9.88
C GLU A 520 -3.77 26.80 -8.68
N SER A 521 -2.98 27.35 -7.75
CA SER A 521 -3.44 27.94 -6.49
C SER A 521 -4.45 29.07 -6.70
N ARG A 522 -5.51 29.06 -5.89
CA ARG A 522 -6.57 30.08 -5.88
C ARG A 522 -6.73 30.68 -4.47
N PRO A 523 -7.11 31.97 -4.35
CA PRO A 523 -7.42 32.57 -3.06
C PRO A 523 -8.52 31.80 -2.32
N ASN A 524 -8.41 31.68 -0.99
CA ASN A 524 -9.43 31.03 -0.17
C ASN A 524 -10.67 31.91 -0.06
N SER A 525 -11.70 31.56 -0.82
CA SER A 525 -12.93 32.34 -0.93
C SER A 525 -13.83 32.10 0.28
N TRP A 526 -14.57 33.13 0.67
CA TRP A 526 -15.63 33.03 1.66
C TRP A 526 -16.96 32.67 0.99
N PHE A 527 -17.66 31.70 1.55
CA PHE A 527 -18.99 31.28 1.13
C PHE A 527 -19.99 31.60 2.24
N ILE A 528 -21.14 32.16 1.88
CA ILE A 528 -22.27 32.29 2.78
C ILE A 528 -22.99 30.94 2.79
N ILE A 529 -22.97 30.27 3.94
CA ILE A 529 -23.72 29.04 4.17
C ILE A 529 -25.12 29.46 4.62
N PRO A 530 -26.17 29.17 3.84
CA PRO A 530 -27.52 29.58 4.20
C PRO A 530 -27.99 28.83 5.45
N GLU A 531 -28.95 29.41 6.15
CA GLU A 531 -29.70 28.72 7.19
C GLU A 531 -30.24 27.39 6.67
N GLN A 532 -29.98 26.32 7.41
CA GLN A 532 -30.33 24.96 7.02
C GLN A 532 -30.80 24.16 8.22
N GLN A 533 -31.87 23.38 8.03
CA GLN A 533 -32.16 22.26 8.90
C GLN A 533 -31.42 21.04 8.37
N ILE A 534 -30.58 20.43 9.20
CA ILE A 534 -29.79 19.25 8.87
C ILE A 534 -30.25 18.04 9.67
N SER A 535 -30.12 16.87 9.06
CA SER A 535 -30.33 15.58 9.71
C SER A 535 -28.99 15.00 10.13
N ILE A 536 -28.89 14.58 11.39
CA ILE A 536 -27.67 14.04 11.98
C ILE A 536 -27.94 12.63 12.53
N GLY A 537 -27.01 11.71 12.30
CA GLY A 537 -27.10 10.34 12.81
C GLY A 537 -28.04 9.45 11.99
N LEU A 538 -28.24 8.24 12.48
CA LEU A 538 -29.14 7.25 11.89
C LEU A 538 -30.02 6.59 12.94
N ASP A 539 -31.16 6.07 12.50
CA ASP A 539 -32.06 5.28 13.33
C ASP A 539 -31.81 3.79 13.10
N ASP A 540 -31.80 3.06 14.20
CA ASP A 540 -31.64 1.60 14.24
C ASP A 540 -32.56 1.04 15.34
N PRO A 541 -33.89 1.07 15.11
CA PRO A 541 -34.88 0.90 16.17
C PRO A 541 -35.19 -0.57 16.54
N ASP A 542 -34.77 -1.54 15.71
CA ASP A 542 -35.04 -2.96 15.91
C ASP A 542 -33.76 -3.72 16.30
N ASN A 543 -33.65 -4.07 17.59
CA ASN A 543 -32.50 -4.77 18.14
C ASN A 543 -32.37 -6.24 17.69
N ASN A 544 -33.29 -6.76 16.87
CA ASN A 544 -33.25 -8.16 16.40
C ASN A 544 -33.07 -8.30 14.88
N VAL A 545 -33.18 -7.21 14.11
CA VAL A 545 -33.12 -7.25 12.63
C VAL A 545 -31.87 -6.51 12.14
N ILE A 546 -31.13 -7.11 11.20
CA ILE A 546 -29.99 -6.44 10.55
C ILE A 546 -30.50 -5.17 9.83
N PRO A 547 -29.90 -3.99 10.08
CA PRO A 547 -30.35 -2.75 9.47
C PRO A 547 -30.20 -2.82 7.94
N LYS A 548 -31.07 -2.11 7.21
CA LYS A 548 -31.11 -2.19 5.74
C LYS A 548 -29.93 -1.52 5.04
N GLN A 549 -29.32 -0.51 5.67
CA GLN A 549 -28.29 0.34 5.04
C GLN A 549 -26.94 0.21 5.72
N SER A 550 -26.91 0.37 7.05
CA SER A 550 -25.67 0.30 7.82
C SER A 550 -25.98 0.09 9.30
N PHE A 551 -25.06 -0.55 10.01
CA PHE A 551 -24.89 -0.28 11.43
C PHE A 551 -24.26 1.10 11.65
N GLY A 552 -24.38 1.63 12.86
CA GLY A 552 -23.70 2.85 13.29
C GLY A 552 -23.18 2.66 14.70
N TRP A 553 -22.09 3.36 15.01
CA TRP A 553 -21.57 3.41 16.37
C TRP A 553 -22.62 4.05 17.30
N ASP A 554 -22.53 3.77 18.59
CA ASP A 554 -23.53 4.27 19.56
C ASP A 554 -23.66 5.80 19.57
N ASN A 555 -22.57 6.54 19.35
CA ASN A 555 -22.58 8.00 19.20
C ASN A 555 -23.26 8.53 17.92
N GLU A 556 -23.53 7.66 16.94
CA GLU A 556 -24.23 8.02 15.70
C GLU A 556 -25.76 7.89 15.83
N LYS A 557 -26.25 7.36 16.96
CA LYS A 557 -27.66 6.99 17.19
C LYS A 557 -28.23 7.68 18.43
N PRO A 558 -29.50 8.09 18.44
CA PRO A 558 -30.47 8.04 17.33
C PRO A 558 -30.29 9.20 16.34
N LYS A 559 -31.10 9.19 15.27
CA LYS A 559 -31.20 10.30 14.34
C LYS A 559 -31.83 11.52 15.04
N ARG A 560 -31.33 12.71 14.72
CA ARG A 560 -31.83 13.99 15.23
C ARG A 560 -31.78 15.08 14.18
N LEU A 561 -32.57 16.13 14.39
CA LEU A 561 -32.55 17.34 13.56
C LEU A 561 -31.83 18.47 14.29
N ALA A 562 -31.06 19.26 13.55
CA ALA A 562 -30.46 20.48 14.05
C ALA A 562 -30.74 21.63 13.08
N ASN A 563 -31.09 22.80 13.63
CA ASN A 563 -31.21 24.02 12.86
C ASN A 563 -29.89 24.79 12.96
N VAL A 564 -29.30 25.11 11.81
CA VAL A 564 -28.02 25.82 11.72
C VAL A 564 -28.30 27.20 11.12
N PRO A 565 -27.99 28.30 11.83
CA PRO A 565 -28.20 29.65 11.33
C PRO A 565 -27.27 29.94 10.13
N THR A 566 -27.48 31.07 9.47
CA THR A 566 -26.60 31.54 8.40
C THR A 566 -25.24 31.95 8.97
N PHE A 567 -24.14 31.57 8.31
CA PHE A 567 -22.76 31.95 8.68
C PHE A 567 -21.86 31.97 7.44
N ALA A 568 -20.65 32.50 7.55
CA ALA A 568 -19.66 32.47 6.47
C ALA A 568 -18.57 31.44 6.75
N ALA A 569 -18.20 30.66 5.73
CA ALA A 569 -17.15 29.64 5.82
C ALA A 569 -16.11 29.82 4.71
N GLN A 570 -14.85 29.52 5.03
CA GLN A 570 -13.81 29.40 4.01
C GLN A 570 -13.99 28.16 3.15
N ALA A 571 -13.58 28.26 1.88
CA ALA A 571 -13.71 27.23 0.86
C ALA A 571 -12.95 25.95 1.21
N ARG A 572 -11.77 26.09 1.82
CA ARG A 572 -10.80 25.01 2.06
C ARG A 572 -10.14 25.17 3.45
N PRO A 573 -9.45 24.14 3.98
CA PRO A 573 -8.80 24.24 5.28
C PRO A 573 -7.58 25.16 5.26
N ILE A 574 -7.06 25.48 6.45
CA ILE A 574 -5.81 26.21 6.67
C ILE A 574 -4.65 25.41 6.08
N THR A 575 -3.74 26.07 5.36
CA THR A 575 -2.56 25.41 4.78
C THR A 575 -1.33 25.52 5.66
N ASN A 576 -0.33 24.66 5.40
CA ASN A 576 0.99 24.78 6.03
C ASN A 576 1.64 26.16 5.78
N GLY A 577 1.47 26.74 4.59
CA GLY A 577 2.01 28.05 4.25
C GLY A 577 1.36 29.18 5.05
N GLU A 578 0.04 29.13 5.23
CA GLU A 578 -0.71 30.09 6.07
C GLU A 578 -0.30 29.97 7.54
N TYR A 579 -0.17 28.74 8.04
CA TYR A 579 0.23 28.49 9.42
C TYR A 579 1.70 28.86 9.67
N ALA A 580 2.61 28.58 8.73
CA ALA A 580 4.02 28.99 8.81
C ALA A 580 4.18 30.50 8.96
N LYS A 581 3.41 31.27 8.17
CA LYS A 581 3.39 32.74 8.25
C LYS A 581 2.95 33.19 9.64
N TYR A 582 1.86 32.61 10.15
CA TYR A 582 1.37 32.90 11.50
C TYR A 582 2.41 32.62 12.59
N LEU A 583 3.09 31.47 12.54
CA LEU A 583 4.14 31.14 13.51
C LEU A 583 5.29 32.16 13.49
N GLU A 584 5.74 32.54 12.30
CA GLU A 584 6.84 33.50 12.15
C GLU A 584 6.46 34.91 12.61
N GLU A 585 5.31 35.43 12.17
CA GLU A 585 4.84 36.78 12.49
C GLU A 585 4.53 36.96 13.98
N ASN A 586 4.10 35.90 14.66
CA ASN A 586 3.79 35.91 16.09
C ASN A 586 4.94 35.41 16.96
N HIS A 587 6.11 35.14 16.38
CA HIS A 587 7.29 34.62 17.09
C HIS A 587 7.03 33.34 17.91
N ILE A 588 6.14 32.47 17.42
CA ILE A 588 5.79 31.21 18.07
C ILE A 588 6.88 30.18 17.74
N THR A 589 7.50 29.62 18.76
CA THR A 589 8.61 28.66 18.62
C THR A 589 8.17 27.20 18.65
N THR A 590 6.96 26.93 19.13
CA THR A 590 6.38 25.58 19.11
C THR A 590 5.84 25.28 17.72
N ILE A 591 6.21 24.12 17.17
CA ILE A 591 5.77 23.67 15.84
C ILE A 591 4.82 22.46 15.98
N PRO A 592 3.94 22.23 14.99
CA PRO A 592 3.10 21.04 14.97
C PRO A 592 3.94 19.76 15.01
N ALA A 593 3.46 18.70 15.67
CA ALA A 593 4.17 17.42 15.73
C ALA A 593 4.35 16.75 14.36
N ALA A 594 3.52 17.13 13.38
CA ALA A 594 3.65 16.74 11.98
C ALA A 594 4.90 17.35 11.29
N TRP A 595 5.52 18.38 11.87
CA TRP A 595 6.70 19.04 11.34
C TRP A 595 7.99 18.51 12.00
N ILE A 596 9.11 18.69 11.31
CA ILE A 596 10.47 18.37 11.77
C ILE A 596 11.29 19.65 11.66
N ASP A 597 12.03 19.97 12.71
CA ASP A 597 13.08 20.99 12.67
C ASP A 597 14.38 20.38 12.13
N LEU A 598 14.86 20.91 11.00
CA LEU A 598 16.07 20.47 10.31
C LEU A 598 17.33 21.17 10.83
N THR A 599 17.23 22.05 11.83
CA THR A 599 18.42 22.65 12.43
C THR A 599 19.31 21.55 13.03
N PRO A 600 20.62 21.50 12.66
CA PRO A 600 21.53 20.50 13.22
C PRO A 600 21.59 20.63 14.74
N LYS A 601 21.20 19.58 15.46
CA LYS A 601 21.43 19.51 16.91
C LYS A 601 22.92 19.27 17.14
N THR A 602 23.54 20.03 18.03
CA THR A 602 24.95 19.85 18.41
C THR A 602 25.16 18.41 18.91
N GLY A 603 25.82 17.56 18.11
CA GLY A 603 26.16 16.18 18.45
C GLY A 603 25.75 15.12 17.43
N ASP A 604 24.85 15.40 16.48
CA ASP A 604 24.43 14.41 15.46
C ASP A 604 25.26 14.55 14.18
N VAL A 605 26.30 13.72 14.06
CA VAL A 605 26.90 13.39 12.76
C VAL A 605 26.16 12.16 12.23
N ARG A 606 25.06 12.38 11.53
CA ARG A 606 24.53 11.40 10.57
C ARG A 606 24.38 12.07 9.21
N GLN A 607 25.40 11.89 8.37
CA GLN A 607 25.29 12.13 6.93
C GLN A 607 24.28 11.14 6.35
N ASN A 608 23.04 11.59 6.15
CA ASN A 608 22.20 10.98 5.13
C ASN A 608 22.46 11.72 3.83
N GLY A 609 23.03 11.00 2.85
CA GLY A 609 23.45 11.51 1.56
C GLY A 609 22.29 12.07 0.75
N TYR A 610 22.01 13.36 0.91
CA TYR A 610 21.42 14.17 -0.14
C TYR A 610 22.56 14.71 -0.99
N GLY A 611 22.81 14.01 -2.10
CA GLY A 611 23.77 14.43 -3.11
C GLY A 611 23.42 15.82 -3.65
N ASN A 612 24.44 16.67 -3.73
CA ASN A 612 24.42 17.98 -4.37
C ASN A 612 23.65 17.96 -5.70
N CYS A 613 22.56 18.71 -5.77
CA CYS A 613 22.04 19.24 -7.02
C CYS A 613 22.04 20.77 -6.93
N ASN A 614 22.83 21.39 -7.81
CA ASN A 614 22.99 22.84 -7.93
C ASN A 614 21.63 23.51 -8.13
N GLY A 615 21.20 24.29 -7.14
CA GLY A 615 19.99 25.09 -7.22
C GLY A 615 20.12 26.18 -8.29
N TYR A 616 19.21 26.17 -9.26
CA TYR A 616 18.97 27.33 -10.10
C TYR A 616 18.37 28.44 -9.23
N SER A 617 19.11 29.54 -9.13
CA SER A 617 18.72 30.75 -8.41
C SER A 617 17.74 31.55 -9.27
N THR A 618 16.48 31.67 -8.85
CA THR A 618 15.57 32.68 -9.37
C THR A 618 15.52 33.85 -8.38
N ASN A 619 16.33 34.86 -8.65
CA ASN A 619 16.21 36.18 -8.02
C ASN A 619 14.94 36.87 -8.54
N GLY A 620 13.81 36.59 -7.91
CA GLY A 620 12.57 37.37 -8.05
C GLY A 620 12.43 38.32 -6.85
N ASN A 621 12.92 39.54 -6.98
CA ASN A 621 12.69 40.59 -6.00
C ASN A 621 11.24 41.11 -6.17
N SER A 622 10.31 40.54 -5.40
CA SER A 622 8.93 41.04 -5.25
C SER A 622 8.54 40.95 -3.77
N GLN A 623 8.71 42.06 -3.05
CA GLN A 623 8.12 42.25 -1.74
C GLN A 623 6.60 42.39 -1.90
N THR A 624 5.88 41.28 -1.76
CA THR A 624 4.49 41.26 -1.33
C THR A 624 4.40 40.30 -0.14
N ASN A 625 4.11 40.81 1.07
CA ASN A 625 4.11 40.08 2.35
C ASN A 625 3.01 39.00 2.45
N THR A 626 3.11 37.93 1.66
CA THR A 626 2.09 36.87 1.58
C THR A 626 2.56 35.50 2.05
N SER A 627 3.85 35.31 2.37
CA SER A 627 4.41 34.03 2.85
C SER A 627 5.49 34.23 3.92
N ALA A 628 5.75 33.18 4.71
CA ALA A 628 6.88 33.14 5.64
C ALA A 628 8.22 33.29 4.91
N SER A 629 9.25 33.77 5.61
CA SER A 629 10.57 34.01 5.05
C SER A 629 11.21 32.71 4.53
N LYS A 630 12.03 32.83 3.49
CA LYS A 630 12.79 31.70 2.94
C LYS A 630 13.59 30.97 4.01
N LYS A 631 14.23 31.71 4.93
CA LYS A 631 14.99 31.15 6.05
C LYS A 631 14.12 30.30 6.99
N PHE A 632 12.89 30.74 7.24
CA PHE A 632 11.93 29.97 8.04
C PHE A 632 11.49 28.70 7.31
N LEU A 633 11.16 28.79 6.02
CA LEU A 633 10.70 27.65 5.23
C LEU A 633 11.77 26.58 5.02
N GLU A 634 13.05 26.97 4.92
CA GLU A 634 14.18 26.04 4.79
C GLU A 634 14.52 25.31 6.11
N ARG A 635 14.04 25.82 7.26
CA ARG A 635 14.26 25.20 8.56
C ARG A 635 13.43 23.95 8.80
N PHE A 636 12.27 23.81 8.16
CA PHE A 636 11.30 22.77 8.51
C PHE A 636 11.01 21.78 7.37
N ALA A 637 10.59 20.58 7.74
CA ALA A 637 10.03 19.57 6.85
C ALA A 637 8.75 18.96 7.45
N ILE A 638 7.92 18.35 6.63
CA ILE A 638 6.73 17.59 7.01
C ILE A 638 7.08 16.10 7.10
N ARG A 639 6.60 15.43 8.15
CA ARG A 639 6.67 13.97 8.31
C ARG A 639 5.76 13.30 7.29
N THR A 640 6.30 12.37 6.51
CA THR A 640 5.52 11.52 5.59
C THR A 640 6.05 10.09 5.62
N VAL A 641 5.28 9.14 5.08
CA VAL A 641 5.73 7.74 4.95
C VAL A 641 6.91 7.59 3.99
N PHE A 642 7.20 8.61 3.18
CA PHE A 642 8.36 8.66 2.28
C PHE A 642 9.57 9.39 2.90
N GLY A 643 9.54 9.59 4.21
CA GLY A 643 10.50 10.42 4.96
C GLY A 643 10.15 11.92 4.94
N PRO A 644 11.07 12.77 5.42
CA PRO A 644 10.85 14.21 5.48
C PRO A 644 10.64 14.85 4.10
N VAL A 645 9.59 15.67 3.96
CA VAL A 645 9.34 16.52 2.79
C VAL A 645 9.57 17.98 3.17
N PRO A 646 10.54 18.70 2.59
CA PRO A 646 10.78 20.11 2.88
C PRO A 646 9.50 20.95 2.90
N LEU A 647 9.32 21.79 3.93
CA LEU A 647 8.10 22.59 4.11
C LEU A 647 7.81 23.47 2.89
N LYS A 648 8.85 24.00 2.23
CA LYS A 648 8.74 24.75 0.97
C LYS A 648 8.01 24.00 -0.17
N TRP A 649 7.97 22.67 -0.14
CA TRP A 649 7.25 21.86 -1.12
C TRP A 649 5.85 21.44 -0.65
N ALA A 650 5.52 21.65 0.63
CA ALA A 650 4.26 21.26 1.24
C ALA A 650 3.38 22.45 1.67
N LEU A 651 3.71 23.67 1.22
CA LEU A 651 3.02 24.91 1.62
C LEU A 651 1.52 24.89 1.34
N ASN A 652 1.11 24.24 0.25
CA ASN A 652 -0.28 24.20 -0.20
C ASN A 652 -1.07 23.02 0.37
N TRP A 653 -0.43 22.14 1.15
CA TRP A 653 -1.09 21.05 1.87
C TRP A 653 -1.84 21.60 3.10
N PRO A 654 -2.89 20.91 3.58
CA PRO A 654 -3.51 21.26 4.84
C PRO A 654 -2.48 21.15 5.99
N VAL A 655 -2.58 22.05 6.97
CA VAL A 655 -1.82 21.89 8.22
C VAL A 655 -2.48 20.81 9.09
N MET A 656 -1.65 19.95 9.70
CA MET A 656 -2.08 18.99 10.72
C MET A 656 -1.58 19.46 12.08
N ALA A 657 -2.49 19.77 13.00
CA ALA A 657 -2.17 20.24 14.33
C ALA A 657 -3.33 19.97 15.32
N SER A 658 -3.05 20.11 16.62
CA SER A 658 -4.09 19.98 17.65
C SER A 658 -5.17 21.07 17.52
N TYR A 659 -6.34 20.83 18.11
CA TYR A 659 -7.42 21.82 18.14
C TYR A 659 -6.94 23.14 18.76
N ASN A 660 -6.18 23.10 19.85
CA ASN A 660 -5.70 24.30 20.53
C ASN A 660 -4.74 25.14 19.67
N GLU A 661 -3.85 24.48 18.92
CA GLU A 661 -2.94 25.15 17.98
C GLU A 661 -3.73 25.89 16.87
N LEU A 662 -4.69 25.22 16.25
CA LEU A 662 -5.50 25.81 15.17
C LEU A 662 -6.51 26.83 15.68
N LYS A 663 -6.99 26.67 16.92
CA LYS A 663 -7.82 27.68 17.59
C LYS A 663 -7.05 28.98 17.78
N GLY A 664 -5.79 28.91 18.22
CA GLY A 664 -4.93 30.10 18.34
C GLY A 664 -4.74 30.82 17.00
N TYR A 665 -4.54 30.06 15.91
CA TYR A 665 -4.51 30.63 14.56
C TYR A 665 -5.84 31.31 14.20
N ALA A 666 -6.97 30.62 14.39
CA ALA A 666 -8.29 31.16 14.06
C ALA A 666 -8.59 32.47 14.80
N GLU A 667 -8.28 32.55 16.09
CA GLU A 667 -8.43 33.75 16.92
C GLU A 667 -7.54 34.90 16.41
N SER A 668 -6.30 34.62 15.99
CA SER A 668 -5.36 35.64 15.48
C SER A 668 -5.85 36.33 14.20
N VAL A 669 -6.75 35.69 13.44
CA VAL A 669 -7.36 36.23 12.22
C VAL A 669 -8.83 36.59 12.41
N ASN A 670 -9.26 36.80 13.66
CA ASN A 670 -10.63 37.17 14.05
C ASN A 670 -11.71 36.22 13.48
N CYS A 671 -11.41 34.92 13.46
CA CYS A 671 -12.32 33.86 13.02
C CYS A 671 -12.46 32.81 14.13
N ARG A 672 -13.26 31.78 13.87
CA ARG A 672 -13.41 30.62 14.77
C ARG A 672 -13.39 29.29 13.98
N ILE A 673 -13.22 28.20 14.71
CA ILE A 673 -13.42 26.84 14.19
C ILE A 673 -14.93 26.52 14.22
N PRO A 674 -15.50 25.93 13.14
CA PRO A 674 -16.93 25.63 13.06
C PRO A 674 -17.41 24.65 14.12
N THR A 675 -18.68 24.71 14.48
CA THR A 675 -19.33 23.67 15.28
C THR A 675 -19.54 22.39 14.45
N PHE A 676 -19.85 21.29 15.12
CA PHE A 676 -20.20 20.02 14.48
C PHE A 676 -21.37 20.18 13.50
N GLU A 677 -22.43 20.88 13.90
CA GLU A 677 -23.59 21.15 13.06
C GLU A 677 -23.24 22.03 11.86
N GLU A 678 -22.37 23.03 12.04
CA GLU A 678 -21.90 23.89 10.95
C GLU A 678 -21.08 23.13 9.91
N VAL A 679 -20.17 22.24 10.32
CA VAL A 679 -19.43 21.40 9.37
C VAL A 679 -20.37 20.50 8.56
N ARG A 680 -21.37 19.88 9.21
CA ARG A 680 -22.39 19.10 8.50
C ARG A 680 -23.21 19.95 7.53
N SER A 681 -23.55 21.17 7.92
CA SER A 681 -24.23 22.16 7.07
C SER A 681 -23.37 22.58 5.85
N ILE A 682 -22.06 22.76 6.04
CA ILE A 682 -21.09 23.01 4.96
C ILE A 682 -21.05 21.83 3.98
N TYR A 683 -20.96 20.59 4.48
CA TYR A 683 -20.90 19.39 3.63
C TYR A 683 -22.18 19.23 2.80
N GLN A 684 -23.34 19.41 3.42
CA GLN A 684 -24.62 19.39 2.73
C GLN A 684 -24.70 20.49 1.65
N TYR A 685 -24.30 21.71 1.97
CA TYR A 685 -24.32 22.81 1.01
C TYR A 685 -23.34 22.62 -0.15
N SER A 686 -22.12 22.11 0.12
CA SER A 686 -21.15 21.74 -0.92
C SER A 686 -21.73 20.71 -1.89
N ALA A 687 -22.39 19.67 -1.38
CA ALA A 687 -23.04 18.66 -2.22
C ALA A 687 -24.14 19.26 -3.12
N VAL A 688 -24.95 20.18 -2.59
CA VAL A 688 -25.95 20.92 -3.37
C VAL A 688 -25.30 21.74 -4.48
N LEU A 689 -24.22 22.47 -4.19
CA LEU A 689 -23.49 23.26 -5.21
C LEU A 689 -22.95 22.38 -6.34
N LYS A 690 -22.40 21.20 -6.02
CA LYS A 690 -21.88 20.25 -7.02
C LYS A 690 -22.99 19.68 -7.92
N SER A 691 -24.12 19.30 -7.35
CA SER A 691 -25.26 18.74 -8.12
C SER A 691 -25.84 19.72 -9.15
N LYS A 692 -25.76 21.03 -8.88
CA LYS A 692 -26.21 22.08 -9.81
C LYS A 692 -25.23 22.29 -10.97
N GLN A 693 -23.92 22.14 -10.71
CA GLN A 693 -22.89 22.24 -11.75
C GLN A 693 -22.96 21.08 -12.75
N SER A 694 -23.29 19.87 -12.30
CA SER A 694 -23.45 18.70 -13.19
C SER A 694 -24.70 18.78 -14.08
N ASN A 695 -25.72 19.54 -13.70
CA ASN A 695 -26.99 19.66 -14.43
C ASN A 695 -27.00 20.79 -15.49
N GLY A 696 -25.84 21.31 -15.90
CA GLY A 696 -25.73 22.29 -17.00
C GLY A 696 -26.28 23.69 -16.69
N VAL A 697 -26.56 24.00 -15.42
CA VAL A 697 -26.89 25.38 -15.02
C VAL A 697 -25.57 26.16 -14.92
N PRO A 698 -25.38 27.27 -15.65
CA PRO A 698 -24.14 28.04 -15.62
C PRO A 698 -23.79 28.44 -14.19
N SER A 699 -22.53 28.21 -13.82
CA SER A 699 -21.93 28.76 -12.60
C SER A 699 -22.17 30.27 -12.59
N LEU A 700 -22.85 30.79 -11.56
CA LEU A 700 -22.75 32.20 -11.19
C LEU A 700 -21.32 32.43 -10.66
N THR A 701 -20.36 32.53 -11.59
CA THR A 701 -19.08 33.15 -11.29
C THR A 701 -19.35 34.61 -10.95
N ASN A 702 -18.90 35.07 -9.78
CA ASN A 702 -18.83 36.49 -9.45
C ASN A 702 -18.22 37.26 -10.63
N GLY A 703 -18.93 38.29 -11.08
CA GLY A 703 -18.70 38.94 -12.36
C GLY A 703 -17.33 39.60 -12.48
N HIS A 704 -16.55 39.13 -13.44
CA HIS A 704 -15.72 40.00 -14.27
C HIS A 704 -15.97 39.61 -15.73
N SER A 705 -17.03 40.18 -16.31
CA SER A 705 -17.25 40.13 -17.75
C SER A 705 -16.25 41.06 -18.45
N HIS A 706 -15.24 40.51 -19.09
CA HIS A 706 -14.58 41.16 -20.21
C HIS A 706 -15.60 41.29 -21.35
N VAL A 707 -16.18 42.48 -21.50
CA VAL A 707 -16.94 42.85 -22.70
C VAL A 707 -15.97 43.41 -23.72
N LEU A 708 -15.80 42.72 -24.83
CA LEU A 708 -15.15 43.23 -26.04
C LEU A 708 -16.27 43.57 -27.02
N ASN A 709 -16.58 44.87 -27.17
CA ASN A 709 -16.96 45.51 -28.42
C ASN A 709 -17.24 47.02 -28.23
N GLY A 710 -16.41 47.83 -28.89
CA GLY A 710 -16.88 48.92 -29.76
C GLY A 710 -17.34 50.26 -29.16
N ILE A 711 -16.52 51.28 -29.42
CA ILE A 711 -16.91 52.65 -29.83
C ILE A 711 -17.12 53.70 -28.72
N THR A 712 -16.00 54.38 -28.44
CA THR A 712 -15.78 55.84 -28.28
C THR A 712 -16.41 56.66 -27.13
N LYS A 713 -15.48 57.46 -26.57
CA LYS A 713 -15.56 58.85 -26.06
C LYS A 713 -15.67 59.07 -24.54
N ALA A 714 -14.54 59.60 -24.04
CA ALA A 714 -14.41 60.89 -23.34
C ALA A 714 -14.19 60.89 -21.81
N PHE A 715 -12.97 61.35 -21.46
CA PHE A 715 -12.59 62.24 -20.36
C PHE A 715 -12.64 61.78 -18.88
N SER A 716 -11.44 61.40 -18.41
CA SER A 716 -10.61 62.07 -17.38
C SER A 716 -10.97 62.02 -15.87
N LYS A 717 -9.89 61.74 -15.11
CA LYS A 717 -9.51 62.11 -13.72
C LYS A 717 -9.83 61.14 -12.57
N SER A 718 -8.79 60.36 -12.21
CA SER A 718 -8.15 60.24 -10.88
C SER A 718 -8.93 60.63 -9.61
N VAL A 719 -8.96 59.72 -8.62
CA VAL A 719 -8.33 59.80 -7.27
C VAL A 719 -8.84 58.62 -6.39
N GLU A 720 -7.95 58.11 -5.53
CA GLU A 720 -8.10 57.02 -4.54
C GLU A 720 -8.97 57.39 -3.30
N PRO A 721 -9.22 56.49 -2.32
CA PRO A 721 -10.52 56.28 -1.66
C PRO A 721 -10.76 57.15 -0.41
N ALA A 722 -12.03 57.31 -0.01
CA ALA A 722 -12.39 57.80 1.32
C ALA A 722 -13.71 57.19 1.82
N GLU A 723 -13.71 56.87 3.12
CA GLU A 723 -14.85 56.50 3.97
C GLU A 723 -15.92 57.61 3.99
N ASP A 724 -17.16 57.28 4.38
CA ASP A 724 -18.20 58.27 4.67
C ASP A 724 -18.84 58.21 6.09
N ALA A 725 -19.23 59.40 6.51
CA ALA A 725 -19.37 59.95 7.86
C ALA A 725 -20.59 59.50 8.70
N HIS A 726 -21.13 58.29 8.53
CA HIS A 726 -22.36 57.89 9.27
C HIS A 726 -22.35 56.52 9.96
N GLY A 727 -21.21 55.85 10.09
CA GLY A 727 -21.04 54.75 11.06
C GLY A 727 -22.01 53.57 10.91
N LYS A 728 -22.49 53.26 9.68
CA LYS A 728 -23.26 52.05 9.39
C LYS A 728 -22.42 51.09 8.53
N PRO A 729 -22.38 49.78 8.85
CA PRO A 729 -21.69 48.82 8.01
C PRO A 729 -22.39 48.72 6.65
N ARG A 730 -21.60 48.77 5.58
CA ARG A 730 -22.05 48.52 4.21
C ARG A 730 -22.39 47.03 4.11
N THR A 731 -23.67 46.70 4.00
CA THR A 731 -24.15 45.33 3.69
C THR A 731 -23.59 44.88 2.34
N PRO A 732 -23.00 43.67 2.21
CA PRO A 732 -22.64 43.14 0.90
C PRO A 732 -23.89 42.86 0.07
N ASP A 733 -23.78 43.10 -1.24
CA ASP A 733 -24.83 42.93 -2.24
C ASP A 733 -25.54 41.57 -2.10
N HIS A 734 -26.88 41.62 -2.09
CA HIS A 734 -27.80 40.52 -1.89
C HIS A 734 -27.43 39.26 -2.70
N GLN A 735 -26.97 38.21 -2.02
CA GLN A 735 -27.16 36.85 -2.52
C GLN A 735 -28.65 36.47 -2.36
N PRO A 736 -29.30 35.88 -3.37
CA PRO A 736 -30.66 35.40 -3.21
C PRO A 736 -30.69 34.30 -2.13
N VAL A 737 -31.45 34.54 -1.07
CA VAL A 737 -31.77 33.55 -0.03
C VAL A 737 -32.48 32.38 -0.72
N GLN A 738 -31.78 31.26 -0.91
CA GLN A 738 -32.35 30.06 -1.50
C GLN A 738 -32.94 29.17 -0.41
N SER A 739 -34.18 28.74 -0.61
CA SER A 739 -34.90 27.85 0.31
C SER A 739 -34.19 26.49 0.44
N PRO A 740 -33.95 25.97 1.65
CA PRO A 740 -33.36 24.65 1.84
C PRO A 740 -34.44 23.59 1.60
N SER A 741 -34.26 22.77 0.56
CA SER A 741 -34.97 21.50 0.45
C SER A 741 -34.12 20.53 -0.36
N ALA A 742 -32.97 20.15 0.20
CA ALA A 742 -32.33 18.90 -0.17
C ALA A 742 -32.90 17.81 0.74
N ALA A 743 -33.27 16.66 0.16
CA ALA A 743 -33.46 15.44 0.95
C ALA A 743 -32.21 15.19 1.81
N PRO A 744 -32.35 14.60 3.02
CA PRO A 744 -31.19 14.31 3.85
C PRO A 744 -30.17 13.48 3.06
N PRO A 745 -28.86 13.72 3.25
CA PRO A 745 -27.84 13.00 2.52
C PRO A 745 -27.97 11.49 2.78
N PRO A 746 -27.62 10.64 1.79
CA PRO A 746 -27.57 9.21 2.00
C PRO A 746 -26.55 8.87 3.10
N VAL A 747 -26.70 7.70 3.74
CA VAL A 747 -25.75 7.22 4.77
C VAL A 747 -24.33 7.10 4.21
N TYR A 748 -24.20 6.69 2.95
CA TYR A 748 -22.93 6.61 2.23
C TYR A 748 -22.96 7.49 0.98
N ILE A 749 -21.85 8.19 0.73
CA ILE A 749 -21.65 9.06 -0.45
C ILE A 749 -20.52 8.55 -1.35
N ASP A 750 -20.60 8.81 -2.64
CA ASP A 750 -19.45 8.60 -3.51
C ASP A 750 -18.34 9.58 -3.13
N LEU A 751 -17.11 9.05 -3.02
CA LEU A 751 -15.90 9.82 -2.77
C LEU A 751 -15.28 10.15 -4.12
N ASP A 752 -15.42 11.40 -4.54
CA ASP A 752 -14.95 11.86 -5.85
C ASP A 752 -13.41 11.95 -5.92
N ASP A 753 -12.88 12.35 -7.08
CA ASP A 753 -11.44 12.42 -7.27
C ASP A 753 -10.71 13.44 -6.39
N ASN A 754 -11.43 14.42 -5.82
CA ASN A 754 -10.86 15.40 -4.89
C ASN A 754 -10.73 14.84 -3.47
N CYS A 755 -11.40 13.73 -3.16
CA CYS A 755 -11.28 13.05 -1.88
C CYS A 755 -9.94 12.31 -1.81
N ASN A 756 -9.08 12.69 -0.88
CA ASN A 756 -7.83 11.99 -0.59
C ASN A 756 -8.04 11.10 0.64
N VAL A 757 -8.44 9.85 0.40
CA VAL A 757 -8.72 8.82 1.42
C VAL A 757 -8.23 7.46 0.95
N GLY A 758 -8.29 6.43 1.80
CA GLY A 758 -8.07 5.04 1.38
C GLY A 758 -6.72 4.78 0.73
N PHE A 759 -5.66 5.44 1.20
CA PHE A 759 -4.29 5.30 0.68
C PHE A 759 -4.09 5.73 -0.78
N LYS A 760 -4.99 6.55 -1.34
CA LYS A 760 -4.89 7.03 -2.73
C LYS A 760 -3.52 7.64 -3.05
N HIS A 761 -2.98 8.43 -2.13
CA HIS A 761 -1.67 9.10 -2.31
C HIS A 761 -0.63 8.76 -1.23
N TRP A 762 -1.00 8.10 -0.14
CA TRP A 762 -0.12 7.85 1.02
C TRP A 762 0.43 9.10 1.72
N HIS A 763 -0.08 10.29 1.40
CA HIS A 763 0.29 11.55 2.02
C HIS A 763 -0.82 12.61 1.83
N PRO A 764 -0.81 13.71 2.61
CA PRO A 764 -1.71 14.85 2.37
C PRO A 764 -1.47 15.49 1.00
N THR A 765 -2.52 16.01 0.37
CA THR A 765 -2.44 16.65 -0.95
C THR A 765 -2.72 18.15 -0.89
N PRO A 766 -2.26 18.94 -1.89
CA PRO A 766 -2.59 20.36 -1.96
C PRO A 766 -4.11 20.62 -1.97
N VAL A 767 -4.54 21.71 -1.34
CA VAL A 767 -5.96 22.13 -1.28
C VAL A 767 -6.22 23.49 -1.94
N THR A 768 -5.17 24.24 -2.30
CA THR A 768 -5.29 25.63 -2.76
C THR A 768 -5.89 25.76 -4.16
N GLN A 769 -5.77 24.75 -5.02
CA GLN A 769 -6.42 24.68 -6.32
C GLN A 769 -7.95 24.77 -6.25
N ASN A 770 -8.51 24.38 -5.09
CA ASN A 770 -9.93 24.42 -4.79
C ASN A 770 -10.34 25.67 -3.99
N GLY A 771 -9.48 26.69 -3.85
CA GLY A 771 -9.76 27.89 -3.05
C GLY A 771 -11.04 28.66 -3.44
N ASN A 772 -11.54 28.47 -4.66
CA ASN A 772 -12.80 29.06 -5.14
C ASN A 772 -13.98 28.07 -5.21
N LYS A 773 -13.85 26.88 -4.61
CA LYS A 773 -14.88 25.84 -4.54
C LYS A 773 -15.03 25.39 -3.09
N LEU A 774 -16.26 25.34 -2.59
CA LEU A 774 -16.52 24.93 -1.21
C LEU A 774 -16.26 23.42 -1.05
N SER A 775 -15.18 23.07 -0.33
CA SER A 775 -14.78 21.70 -0.03
C SER A 775 -15.78 21.05 0.93
N GLY A 776 -16.27 19.87 0.56
CA GLY A 776 -17.19 19.04 1.34
C GLY A 776 -16.50 17.92 2.11
N GLN A 777 -17.27 16.87 2.41
CA GLN A 777 -16.81 15.70 3.17
C GLN A 777 -15.66 14.99 2.43
N GLY A 778 -14.54 14.76 3.12
CA GLY A 778 -13.36 14.05 2.57
C GLY A 778 -12.43 14.90 1.69
N GLU A 779 -12.76 16.17 1.41
CA GLU A 779 -12.03 17.01 0.45
C GLU A 779 -10.96 17.93 1.08
N LEU A 780 -10.60 17.70 2.35
CA LEU A 780 -9.64 18.55 3.08
C LEU A 780 -8.18 18.22 2.75
N GLY A 781 -7.91 17.55 1.63
CA GLY A 781 -6.54 17.16 1.24
C GLY A 781 -5.98 16.00 2.06
N GLY A 782 -6.85 15.22 2.72
CA GLY A 782 -6.46 14.02 3.46
C GLY A 782 -6.21 14.26 4.95
N VAL A 783 -6.93 15.20 5.57
CA VAL A 783 -6.95 15.40 7.02
C VAL A 783 -8.39 15.48 7.53
N TRP A 784 -8.61 15.04 8.76
CA TRP A 784 -9.88 15.25 9.46
C TRP A 784 -10.14 16.76 9.67
N GLU A 785 -11.41 17.14 9.77
CA GLU A 785 -11.85 18.50 10.04
C GLU A 785 -12.20 18.67 11.52
N TRP A 786 -11.43 19.49 12.24
CA TRP A 786 -11.75 19.87 13.61
C TRP A 786 -13.07 20.64 13.72
N THR A 787 -13.83 20.33 14.77
CA THR A 787 -14.98 21.12 15.21
C THR A 787 -14.73 21.70 16.59
N SER A 788 -15.41 22.81 16.91
CA SER A 788 -15.40 23.40 18.25
C SER A 788 -16.32 22.67 19.24
N THR A 789 -17.09 21.68 18.78
CA THR A 789 -18.05 20.92 19.59
C THR A 789 -17.34 19.79 20.35
N PRO A 790 -17.41 19.77 21.69
CA PRO A 790 -16.93 18.64 22.46
C PRO A 790 -17.84 17.41 22.30
N LEU A 791 -17.28 16.21 22.41
CA LEU A 791 -18.04 14.96 22.38
C LEU A 791 -18.83 14.79 23.69
N HIS A 792 -20.16 14.64 23.57
CA HIS A 792 -21.07 14.46 24.69
C HIS A 792 -22.22 13.53 24.33
N ALA A 793 -22.88 12.97 25.35
CA ALA A 793 -24.14 12.26 25.17
C ALA A 793 -25.22 13.23 24.66
N HIS A 794 -25.86 12.88 23.54
CA HIS A 794 -27.04 13.58 23.03
C HIS A 794 -28.34 12.90 23.49
N GLU A 795 -29.47 13.59 23.29
CA GLU A 795 -30.79 13.07 23.65
C GLU A 795 -31.05 11.71 22.97
N GLY A 796 -31.45 10.72 23.79
CA GLY A 796 -31.72 9.36 23.33
C GLY A 796 -30.49 8.46 23.14
N PHE A 797 -29.27 8.96 23.38
CA PHE A 797 -28.05 8.15 23.34
C PHE A 797 -28.17 6.90 24.23
N LYS A 798 -27.72 5.76 23.69
CA LYS A 798 -27.59 4.49 24.40
C LYS A 798 -26.32 3.81 23.97
N THR A 799 -25.56 3.29 24.93
CA THR A 799 -24.36 2.48 24.67
C THR A 799 -24.72 1.23 23.89
N MET A 800 -23.83 0.80 22.99
CA MET A 800 -24.01 -0.47 22.25
C MET A 800 -23.77 -1.69 23.15
N ASP A 801 -24.52 -2.77 22.93
CA ASP A 801 -24.45 -3.98 23.76
C ASP A 801 -23.10 -4.71 23.63
N LEU A 802 -22.53 -4.78 22.41
CA LEU A 802 -21.29 -5.50 22.15
C LEU A 802 -20.04 -4.75 22.65
N TYR A 803 -20.05 -3.42 22.68
CA TYR A 803 -18.93 -2.61 23.16
C TYR A 803 -19.37 -1.34 23.92
N PRO A 804 -19.91 -1.48 25.14
CA PRO A 804 -20.55 -0.36 25.85
C PRO A 804 -19.63 0.83 26.17
N GLY A 805 -18.33 0.60 26.32
CA GLY A 805 -17.33 1.62 26.64
C GLY A 805 -16.82 2.43 25.45
N TYR A 806 -17.30 2.17 24.22
CA TYR A 806 -16.73 2.77 23.00
C TYR A 806 -16.82 4.30 22.98
N SER A 807 -17.98 4.88 23.31
CA SER A 807 -18.15 6.35 23.31
C SER A 807 -18.24 6.96 24.70
N VAL A 808 -18.91 6.28 25.64
CA VAL A 808 -19.25 6.84 26.96
C VAL A 808 -18.01 7.21 27.79
N ASP A 809 -16.92 6.46 27.63
CA ASP A 809 -15.66 6.71 28.34
C ASP A 809 -15.03 8.06 27.96
N PHE A 810 -15.42 8.64 26.81
CA PHE A 810 -14.85 9.88 26.26
C PHE A 810 -15.79 11.09 26.39
N PHE A 811 -16.92 10.96 27.10
CA PHE A 811 -17.82 12.09 27.43
C PHE A 811 -17.28 12.91 28.62
N ASP A 812 -16.00 13.25 28.57
CA ASP A 812 -15.23 13.90 29.65
C ASP A 812 -15.08 15.42 29.46
N GLY A 813 -15.61 15.97 28.36
CA GLY A 813 -15.49 17.37 28.01
C GLY A 813 -14.10 17.80 27.54
N LYS A 814 -13.17 16.87 27.30
CA LYS A 814 -11.80 17.12 26.79
C LYS A 814 -11.67 16.79 25.31
N HIS A 815 -12.49 15.88 24.81
CA HIS A 815 -12.51 15.44 23.42
C HIS A 815 -13.38 16.35 22.55
N ASN A 816 -12.87 16.74 21.39
CA ASN A 816 -13.59 17.49 20.37
C ASN A 816 -13.87 16.60 19.17
N ILE A 817 -15.04 16.80 18.54
CA ILE A 817 -15.46 16.05 17.37
C ILE A 817 -14.61 16.45 16.16
N VAL A 818 -14.23 15.46 15.35
CA VAL A 818 -13.61 15.64 14.03
C VAL A 818 -14.37 14.85 12.96
N LEU A 819 -14.43 15.37 11.73
CA LEU A 819 -15.22 14.80 10.62
C LEU A 819 -14.41 14.65 9.32
N GLY A 820 -14.91 13.86 8.37
CA GLY A 820 -14.43 13.84 6.98
C GLY A 820 -13.46 12.72 6.61
N GLY A 821 -12.53 12.33 7.49
CA GLY A 821 -11.49 11.35 7.18
C GLY A 821 -10.16 11.95 6.76
N SER A 822 -9.09 11.16 6.88
CA SER A 822 -7.74 11.45 6.40
C SER A 822 -7.37 10.62 5.16
N TRP A 823 -6.16 10.84 4.63
CA TRP A 823 -5.62 10.08 3.50
C TRP A 823 -5.49 8.57 3.75
N ALA A 824 -5.49 8.13 5.01
CA ALA A 824 -5.45 6.71 5.38
C ALA A 824 -6.82 6.15 5.82
N THR A 825 -7.82 6.99 6.03
CA THR A 825 -9.13 6.53 6.49
C THR A 825 -9.79 5.67 5.42
N HIS A 826 -10.29 4.50 5.82
CA HIS A 826 -10.97 3.58 4.91
C HIS A 826 -12.21 4.23 4.28
N PRO A 827 -12.49 4.05 2.96
CA PRO A 827 -13.62 4.69 2.28
C PRO A 827 -14.97 4.47 2.95
N ARG A 828 -15.18 3.28 3.49
CA ARG A 828 -16.39 2.91 4.25
C ARG A 828 -16.60 3.72 5.54
N ILE A 829 -15.55 4.33 6.09
CA ILE A 829 -15.64 5.27 7.22
C ILE A 829 -15.73 6.70 6.69
N ALA A 830 -14.80 7.10 5.81
CA ALA A 830 -14.72 8.47 5.30
C ALA A 830 -15.98 8.90 4.52
N GLY A 831 -16.59 7.99 3.77
CA GLY A 831 -17.81 8.20 3.00
C GLY A 831 -19.11 8.05 3.80
N ARG A 832 -19.05 7.70 5.09
CA ARG A 832 -20.26 7.63 5.92
C ARG A 832 -20.63 9.01 6.44
N THR A 833 -21.82 9.48 6.11
CA THR A 833 -22.30 10.83 6.48
C THR A 833 -22.71 10.94 7.95
N THR A 834 -22.84 9.83 8.67
CA THR A 834 -23.18 9.79 10.09
C THR A 834 -21.97 9.64 11.01
N PHE A 835 -20.82 9.17 10.50
CA PHE A 835 -19.66 8.83 11.31
C PHE A 835 -19.12 10.03 12.10
N VAL A 836 -18.80 9.81 13.37
CA VAL A 836 -18.28 10.82 14.30
C VAL A 836 -16.97 10.29 14.89
N ASN A 837 -15.88 11.00 14.65
CA ASN A 837 -14.59 10.73 15.28
C ASN A 837 -14.28 11.83 16.31
N TRP A 838 -13.29 11.60 17.18
CA TRP A 838 -12.92 12.56 18.21
C TRP A 838 -11.48 12.38 18.68
N TYR A 839 -10.90 13.47 19.19
CA TYR A 839 -9.58 13.48 19.82
C TYR A 839 -9.55 14.47 20.98
N GLN A 840 -8.69 14.24 21.97
CA GLN A 840 -8.42 15.24 23.00
C GLN A 840 -7.91 16.54 22.34
N ARG A 841 -8.45 17.70 22.74
CA ARG A 841 -8.14 19.00 22.10
C ARG A 841 -6.66 19.40 22.09
N LYS A 842 -5.86 18.83 22.99
CA LYS A 842 -4.40 19.05 23.12
C LYS A 842 -3.56 17.95 22.45
N TYR A 843 -4.18 16.95 21.84
CA TYR A 843 -3.46 15.85 21.22
C TYR A 843 -2.76 16.31 19.94
N ILE A 844 -1.43 16.44 20.00
CA ILE A 844 -0.60 17.05 18.94
C ILE A 844 -0.32 16.13 17.74
N TYR A 845 -0.53 14.82 17.89
CA TYR A 845 -0.19 13.82 16.85
C TYR A 845 -1.34 13.53 15.88
N VAL A 846 -2.48 14.20 16.06
CA VAL A 846 -3.68 14.02 15.24
C VAL A 846 -3.43 14.40 13.78
N TRP A 847 -4.09 13.70 12.86
CA TRP A 847 -4.16 14.08 11.44
C TRP A 847 -5.42 14.89 11.16
N ALA A 848 -5.55 16.02 11.85
CA ALA A 848 -6.68 16.92 11.72
C ALA A 848 -6.22 18.34 11.41
N GLY A 849 -6.90 18.97 10.45
CA GLY A 849 -6.82 20.38 10.14
C GLY A 849 -8.12 21.10 10.56
N ALA A 850 -8.23 22.38 10.21
CA ALA A 850 -9.45 23.16 10.45
C ALA A 850 -9.67 24.12 9.29
N ARG A 851 -10.93 24.50 9.06
CA ARG A 851 -11.28 25.68 8.26
C ARG A 851 -11.79 26.79 9.16
N LEU A 852 -11.78 28.01 8.64
CA LEU A 852 -12.28 29.17 9.36
C LEU A 852 -13.75 29.44 9.02
N VAL A 853 -14.49 29.84 10.04
CA VAL A 853 -15.83 30.41 9.91
C VAL A 853 -15.95 31.73 10.69
N ARG A 854 -16.98 32.51 10.36
CA ARG A 854 -17.38 33.72 11.08
C ARG A 854 -18.89 33.90 11.04
N ASP A 855 -19.41 34.55 12.07
CA ASP A 855 -20.83 34.91 12.18
C ASP A 855 -21.15 36.04 11.18
N ILE A 856 -22.42 36.13 10.76
CA ILE A 856 -22.94 37.15 9.83
C ILE A 856 -23.95 38.05 10.54
#